data_AF-A0A9J9GJX9-F1
#
_entry.id   AF-A0A9J9GJX9-F1
#
_cell.length_a   1.000
_cell.length_b   1.000
_cell.length_c   1.000
_cell.angle_alpha   90.00
_cell.angle_beta   90.00
_cell.angle_gamma   90.00
#
_symmetry.space_group_name_H-M   'P 1'
#
loop_
_entity.id
_entity.type
_entity.pdbx_description
1 polymer ?
#
loop_
_entity_poly.entity_id
_entity_poly.type
_entity_poly.pdbx_seq_one_letter_code
_entity_poly.pdbx_strand_id
1 'polypeptide(L)'
;MTAYRWRMFLQVNNWIGFWIFILFAVLASAIFFWRIPQETLDNGSLWWFAWMNSSFIDLMPASAPKLYDIHYWYAPTQTPMVLKMTLAQIFTDPYMTAMGDQVLSELQWAGLASGVFSMAVFLAVTWYIVGIGRRESEDEYLSGMTLTDKAADVNQLLRRNGELSDLRVGDLHMVRMAEVMNFLMHGTIGVGKSTLIRWLLDYIRKRGDRAIIYDSGCTFTETHYNPDTDFILNAHDDRCANWQLWGECVDAVDYDNMASSLIPVEGESDPFWVSSSRTIFADLAIRMSVDPDRSIEKFLKTLLSLSMKSLREYLANTPSANLVEEKIEKTAISIRSVVTNYAKSLRYLQGLDDGVKPPFTIREWMTKEEHDSSWLFISTQARHRKSVRPLISLWVSLATMMLQSMGENSDRRVWFIYDEIPSLQRIPELAETLAEARKFGGCFVLGMQNMAQLVHVYGRELAKSIFDLMNTRMYGRSPSAEMAKVVEEELGNQRKRKIREQNSYGLDQVRDGVSLGKDEVNNPIVDYEQVMRLPNLNFYVRLPGEYPVVRLKLKYREQKKHHPGLIERNIHDALSPELEKVIQANERAASVAGLAFPTGDEVLEKGSNSETATTINTPATVRQTPVVAKPVTASAISQKPAPAVTAVNKPDEPVLPVKHSPVTPPATEPEKNNLVSLHSIRQTAPSPDSGLPVAETPSEHAVSSAPSEAAASVVPSVALPAALQSLRNRPVSPEPAPTSALGMLQKARQRPVNTESDQQGEDNAGGESMNLEMHVSERADGGLSITTAGHPPEPEHAAETHRVSRQLAQEEENILRHREPDDPGYSDYDQHYDDREPDL
;
A
#
# COMPACT_ATOMS: atom_id res chain seq x y z
N MET A 1 -19.45 -12.34 -34.26
CA MET A 1 -18.90 -13.43 -35.11
C MET A 1 -18.90 -12.96 -36.56
N THR A 2 -17.91 -13.39 -37.35
CA THR A 2 -17.80 -13.05 -38.79
C THR A 2 -18.67 -13.94 -39.66
N ALA A 3 -19.00 -13.49 -40.88
CA ALA A 3 -19.81 -14.26 -41.84
C ALA A 3 -19.14 -15.57 -42.30
N TYR A 4 -17.81 -15.66 -42.20
CA TYR A 4 -17.07 -16.91 -42.40
C TYR A 4 -17.39 -17.95 -41.32
N ARG A 5 -17.35 -17.57 -40.03
CA ARG A 5 -17.66 -18.47 -38.90
C ARG A 5 -19.08 -19.03 -38.97
N TRP A 6 -20.04 -18.26 -39.49
CA TRP A 6 -21.40 -18.74 -39.76
C TRP A 6 -21.44 -19.82 -40.87
N ARG A 7 -20.72 -19.61 -41.98
CA ARG A 7 -20.62 -20.61 -43.07
C ARG A 7 -19.89 -21.88 -42.62
N MET A 8 -18.77 -21.75 -41.92
CA MET A 8 -18.02 -22.90 -41.38
C MET A 8 -18.86 -23.70 -40.38
N PHE A 9 -19.58 -23.02 -39.47
CA PHE A 9 -20.51 -23.66 -38.54
C PHE A 9 -21.62 -24.43 -39.27
N LEU A 10 -22.25 -23.82 -40.29
CA LEU A 10 -23.26 -24.50 -41.11
C LEU A 10 -22.68 -25.71 -41.86
N GLN A 11 -21.48 -25.61 -42.41
CA GLN A 11 -20.83 -26.71 -43.14
C GLN A 11 -20.52 -27.90 -42.22
N VAL A 12 -19.93 -27.65 -41.05
CA VAL A 12 -19.65 -28.68 -40.04
C VAL A 12 -20.95 -29.30 -39.52
N ASN A 13 -21.96 -28.48 -39.19
CA ASN A 13 -23.24 -28.96 -38.69
C ASN A 13 -24.02 -29.76 -39.75
N ASN A 14 -23.90 -29.40 -41.04
CA ASN A 14 -24.49 -30.16 -42.15
C ASN A 14 -23.80 -31.51 -42.35
N TRP A 15 -22.46 -31.57 -42.22
CA TRP A 15 -21.70 -32.83 -42.28
C TRP A 15 -22.03 -33.76 -41.10
N ILE A 16 -22.10 -33.23 -39.88
CA ILE A 16 -22.55 -33.97 -38.69
C ILE A 16 -24.01 -34.45 -38.87
N GLY A 17 -24.90 -33.58 -39.33
CA GLY A 17 -26.31 -33.90 -39.60
C GLY A 17 -26.48 -35.00 -40.65
N PHE A 18 -25.66 -35.01 -41.70
CA PHE A 18 -25.65 -36.06 -42.73
C PHE A 18 -25.31 -37.44 -42.15
N TRP A 19 -24.25 -37.55 -41.34
CA TRP A 19 -23.88 -38.82 -40.69
C TRP A 19 -24.92 -39.29 -39.67
N ILE A 20 -25.55 -38.37 -38.95
CA ILE A 20 -26.59 -38.69 -37.97
C ILE A 20 -27.91 -39.06 -38.66
N PHE A 21 -28.19 -38.53 -39.86
CA PHE A 21 -29.27 -38.98 -40.72
C PHE A 21 -29.02 -40.40 -41.26
N ILE A 22 -27.79 -40.73 -41.64
CA ILE A 22 -27.41 -42.11 -42.00
C ILE A 22 -27.58 -43.05 -40.80
N LEU A 23 -27.11 -42.66 -39.61
CA LEU A 23 -27.30 -43.42 -38.37
C LEU A 23 -28.79 -43.66 -38.08
N PHE A 24 -29.62 -42.62 -38.21
CA PHE A 24 -31.07 -42.69 -38.08
C PHE A 24 -31.69 -43.69 -39.08
N ALA A 25 -31.34 -43.61 -40.36
CA ALA A 25 -31.91 -44.45 -41.41
C ALA A 25 -31.51 -45.93 -41.25
N VAL A 26 -30.24 -46.19 -40.89
CA VAL A 26 -29.75 -47.55 -40.62
C VAL A 26 -30.42 -48.14 -39.38
N LEU A 27 -30.51 -47.37 -38.28
CA LEU A 27 -31.20 -47.83 -37.06
C LEU A 27 -32.70 -48.04 -37.27
N ALA A 28 -33.39 -47.13 -37.97
CA ALA A 28 -34.81 -47.29 -38.30
C ALA A 28 -35.05 -48.59 -39.09
N SER A 29 -34.22 -48.84 -40.12
CA SER A 29 -34.31 -50.05 -40.95
C SER A 29 -34.05 -51.31 -40.12
N ALA A 30 -33.00 -51.31 -39.29
CA ALA A 30 -32.63 -52.45 -38.46
C ALA A 30 -33.70 -52.77 -37.40
N ILE A 31 -34.24 -51.76 -36.71
CA ILE A 31 -35.30 -51.94 -35.71
C ILE A 31 -36.59 -52.44 -36.39
N PHE A 32 -36.96 -51.87 -37.54
CA PHE A 32 -38.14 -52.27 -38.30
C PHE A 32 -38.06 -53.74 -38.72
N PHE A 33 -37.00 -54.14 -39.44
CA PHE A 33 -36.84 -55.53 -39.92
C PHE A 33 -36.61 -56.55 -38.80
N TRP A 34 -36.11 -56.14 -37.62
CA TRP A 34 -35.98 -57.04 -36.47
C TRP A 34 -37.32 -57.27 -35.76
N ARG A 35 -38.20 -56.26 -35.70
CA ARG A 35 -39.45 -56.31 -34.93
C ARG A 35 -40.67 -56.77 -35.73
N ILE A 36 -40.71 -56.56 -37.05
CA ILE A 36 -41.88 -56.89 -37.87
C ILE A 36 -42.01 -58.42 -38.13
N PRO A 37 -43.18 -59.04 -37.86
CA PRO A 37 -43.44 -60.42 -38.29
C PRO A 37 -43.51 -60.53 -39.80
N GLN A 38 -43.00 -61.62 -40.38
CA GLN A 38 -42.97 -61.80 -41.83
C GLN A 38 -44.38 -61.79 -42.46
N GLU A 39 -45.39 -62.41 -41.83
CA GLU A 39 -46.78 -62.35 -42.31
C GLU A 39 -47.33 -60.91 -42.33
N THR A 40 -46.97 -60.07 -41.36
CA THR A 40 -47.36 -58.65 -41.30
C THR A 40 -46.65 -57.84 -42.39
N LEU A 41 -45.36 -58.11 -42.64
CA LEU A 41 -44.59 -57.47 -43.71
C LEU A 41 -45.17 -57.82 -45.10
N ASP A 42 -45.37 -59.11 -45.38
CA ASP A 42 -45.83 -59.59 -46.69
C ASP A 42 -47.28 -59.15 -46.97
N ASN A 43 -48.21 -59.36 -46.03
CA ASN A 43 -49.61 -58.97 -46.22
C ASN A 43 -49.82 -57.45 -46.16
N GLY A 44 -49.18 -56.76 -45.21
CA GLY A 44 -49.33 -55.32 -45.05
C GLY A 44 -48.67 -54.53 -46.18
N SER A 45 -47.56 -55.01 -46.75
CA SER A 45 -46.98 -54.39 -47.96
C SER A 45 -47.85 -54.60 -49.20
N LEU A 46 -48.55 -55.73 -49.33
CA LEU A 46 -49.57 -55.94 -50.36
C LEU A 46 -50.77 -54.99 -50.20
N TRP A 47 -51.21 -54.71 -48.96
CA TRP A 47 -52.23 -53.69 -48.70
C TRP A 47 -51.74 -52.27 -49.06
N TRP A 48 -50.53 -51.89 -48.64
CA TRP A 48 -49.94 -50.60 -49.02
C TRP A 48 -49.75 -50.46 -50.54
N PHE A 49 -49.42 -51.55 -51.23
CA PHE A 49 -49.39 -51.58 -52.70
C PHE A 49 -50.78 -51.40 -53.31
N ALA A 50 -51.83 -52.03 -52.75
CA ALA A 50 -53.21 -51.81 -53.18
C ALA A 50 -53.67 -50.36 -52.93
N TRP A 51 -53.32 -49.78 -51.77
CA TRP A 51 -53.60 -48.40 -51.40
C TRP A 51 -52.96 -47.38 -52.35
N MET A 52 -51.65 -47.53 -52.64
CA MET A 52 -50.93 -46.67 -53.59
C MET A 52 -51.50 -46.73 -55.01
N ASN A 53 -52.04 -47.89 -55.40
CA ASN A 53 -52.63 -48.11 -56.72
C ASN A 53 -54.17 -47.97 -56.74
N SER A 54 -54.80 -47.50 -55.65
CA SER A 54 -56.26 -47.45 -55.49
C SER A 54 -56.97 -46.76 -56.66
N SER A 55 -56.48 -45.59 -57.09
CA SER A 55 -56.97 -44.83 -58.26
C SER A 55 -56.85 -45.57 -59.61
N PHE A 56 -56.12 -46.69 -59.67
CA PHE A 56 -55.97 -47.54 -60.86
C PHE A 56 -56.75 -48.86 -60.74
N ILE A 57 -57.35 -49.18 -59.59
CA ILE A 57 -58.11 -50.42 -59.39
C ILE A 57 -59.33 -50.45 -60.33
N ASP A 58 -60.04 -49.34 -60.45
CA ASP A 58 -61.22 -49.18 -61.32
C ASP A 58 -60.90 -49.27 -62.83
N LEU A 59 -59.62 -49.21 -63.20
CA LEU A 59 -59.14 -49.32 -64.59
C LEU A 59 -58.69 -50.74 -64.97
N MET A 60 -58.73 -51.70 -64.03
CA MET A 60 -58.34 -53.09 -64.32
C MET A 60 -59.45 -53.88 -65.06
N PRO A 61 -59.13 -54.61 -66.14
CA PRO A 61 -60.14 -55.33 -66.93
C PRO A 61 -60.68 -56.55 -66.18
N ALA A 62 -61.99 -56.55 -65.93
CA ALA A 62 -62.70 -57.61 -65.19
C ALA A 62 -62.65 -59.01 -65.82
N SER A 63 -62.18 -59.14 -67.07
CA SER A 63 -62.08 -60.42 -67.79
C SER A 63 -60.92 -61.32 -67.36
N ALA A 64 -59.94 -60.81 -66.61
CA ALA A 64 -58.79 -61.58 -66.12
C ALA A 64 -58.21 -60.98 -64.82
N PRO A 65 -58.92 -61.09 -63.68
CA PRO A 65 -58.44 -60.52 -62.42
C PRO A 65 -57.17 -61.21 -61.94
N LYS A 66 -56.09 -60.44 -61.76
CA LYS A 66 -54.84 -60.95 -61.16
C LYS A 66 -55.08 -61.24 -59.68
N LEU A 67 -54.94 -62.51 -59.31
CA LEU A 67 -54.97 -62.96 -57.93
C LEU A 67 -53.59 -62.79 -57.27
N TYR A 68 -53.62 -62.44 -55.99
CA TYR A 68 -52.47 -62.37 -55.10
C TYR A 68 -52.65 -63.39 -53.98
N ASP A 69 -51.56 -64.04 -53.58
CA ASP A 69 -51.55 -65.09 -52.57
C ASP A 69 -51.19 -64.47 -51.21
N ILE A 70 -52.12 -64.58 -50.26
CA ILE A 70 -52.06 -63.99 -48.92
C ILE A 70 -51.83 -65.11 -47.92
N HIS A 71 -50.76 -65.01 -47.13
CA HIS A 71 -50.35 -66.05 -46.18
C HIS A 71 -50.75 -65.61 -44.78
N TYR A 72 -51.63 -66.34 -44.10
CA TYR A 72 -52.08 -66.00 -42.76
C TYR A 72 -52.14 -67.20 -41.82
N TRP A 73 -51.72 -67.00 -40.57
CA TRP A 73 -51.78 -68.00 -39.52
C TRP A 73 -53.19 -68.16 -38.93
N TYR A 74 -53.87 -69.28 -39.19
CA TYR A 74 -55.18 -69.54 -38.60
C TYR A 74 -55.03 -70.14 -37.18
N ALA A 75 -55.02 -69.25 -36.18
CA ALA A 75 -54.80 -69.59 -34.77
C ALA A 75 -55.64 -70.77 -34.21
N PRO A 76 -56.92 -70.98 -34.60
CA PRO A 76 -57.72 -72.11 -34.09
C PRO A 76 -57.25 -73.51 -34.54
N THR A 77 -56.49 -73.63 -35.64
CA THR A 77 -56.00 -74.94 -36.14
C THR A 77 -54.48 -75.04 -36.23
N GLN A 78 -53.74 -73.94 -35.99
CA GLN A 78 -52.28 -73.88 -36.09
C GLN A 78 -51.74 -74.33 -37.45
N THR A 79 -52.44 -73.96 -38.52
CA THR A 79 -52.04 -74.23 -39.91
C THR A 79 -51.93 -72.93 -40.69
N PRO A 80 -50.84 -72.71 -41.46
CA PRO A 80 -50.78 -71.59 -42.39
C PRO A 80 -51.79 -71.81 -43.52
N MET A 81 -52.55 -70.77 -43.86
CA MET A 81 -53.51 -70.80 -44.97
C MET A 81 -53.14 -69.78 -46.04
N VAL A 82 -53.37 -70.17 -47.31
CA VAL A 82 -53.16 -69.31 -48.48
C VAL A 82 -54.52 -68.89 -49.02
N LEU A 83 -54.87 -67.62 -48.85
CA LEU A 83 -56.08 -67.03 -49.44
C LEU A 83 -55.71 -66.32 -50.75
N LYS A 84 -56.52 -66.49 -51.80
CA LYS A 84 -56.30 -65.84 -53.10
C LYS A 84 -57.32 -64.72 -53.27
N MET A 85 -56.85 -63.47 -53.32
CA MET A 85 -57.71 -62.28 -53.42
C MET A 85 -57.28 -61.39 -54.60
N THR A 86 -58.23 -60.61 -55.11
CA THR A 86 -57.96 -59.55 -56.08
C THR A 86 -57.52 -58.26 -55.37
N LEU A 87 -56.84 -57.36 -56.08
CA LEU A 87 -56.33 -56.10 -55.50
C LEU A 87 -57.45 -55.22 -54.91
N ALA A 88 -58.65 -55.25 -55.51
CA ALA A 88 -59.85 -54.57 -54.99
C ALA A 88 -60.34 -55.16 -53.66
N GLN A 89 -60.32 -56.49 -53.53
CA GLN A 89 -60.68 -57.17 -52.28
C GLN A 89 -59.65 -56.91 -51.19
N ILE A 90 -58.35 -56.90 -51.52
CA ILE A 90 -57.27 -56.58 -50.58
C ILE A 90 -57.44 -55.17 -49.98
N PHE A 91 -57.80 -54.18 -50.80
CA PHE A 91 -58.02 -52.81 -50.33
C PHE A 91 -59.24 -52.67 -49.40
N THR A 92 -60.24 -53.56 -49.51
CA THR A 92 -61.51 -53.49 -48.76
C THR A 92 -61.59 -54.44 -47.57
N ASP A 93 -60.62 -55.35 -47.40
CA ASP A 93 -60.60 -56.34 -46.32
C ASP A 93 -60.16 -55.72 -44.97
N PRO A 94 -60.95 -55.86 -43.89
CA PRO A 94 -60.54 -55.47 -42.54
C PRO A 94 -59.23 -56.13 -42.05
N TYR A 95 -58.94 -57.38 -42.44
CA TYR A 95 -57.69 -58.05 -42.05
C TYR A 95 -56.48 -57.41 -42.73
N MET A 96 -56.53 -57.24 -44.06
CA MET A 96 -55.44 -56.60 -44.81
C MET A 96 -55.24 -55.14 -44.38
N THR A 97 -56.31 -54.41 -44.07
CA THR A 97 -56.24 -53.07 -43.49
C THR A 97 -55.53 -53.08 -42.13
N ALA A 98 -55.89 -53.99 -41.23
CA ALA A 98 -55.22 -54.13 -39.93
C ALA A 98 -53.73 -54.50 -40.06
N MET A 99 -53.34 -55.31 -41.05
CA MET A 99 -51.93 -55.58 -41.35
C MET A 99 -51.22 -54.33 -41.90
N GLY A 100 -51.86 -53.54 -42.76
CA GLY A 100 -51.35 -52.27 -43.27
C GLY A 100 -51.12 -51.22 -42.17
N ASP A 101 -52.07 -51.09 -41.24
CA ASP A 101 -51.94 -50.26 -40.05
C ASP A 101 -50.84 -50.77 -39.11
N GLN A 102 -50.69 -52.10 -38.96
CA GLN A 102 -49.64 -52.67 -38.13
C GLN A 102 -48.25 -52.39 -38.72
N VAL A 103 -48.05 -52.54 -40.03
CA VAL A 103 -46.82 -52.12 -40.74
C VAL A 103 -46.51 -50.64 -40.47
N LEU A 104 -47.51 -49.76 -40.59
CA LEU A 104 -47.34 -48.33 -40.35
C LEU A 104 -46.96 -48.05 -38.89
N SER A 105 -47.61 -48.72 -37.94
CA SER A 105 -47.34 -48.54 -36.50
C SER A 105 -45.92 -48.98 -36.12
N GLU A 106 -45.42 -50.07 -36.69
CA GLU A 106 -44.06 -50.56 -36.43
C GLU A 106 -43.00 -49.68 -37.11
N LEU A 107 -43.29 -49.16 -38.30
CA LEU A 107 -42.44 -48.17 -38.96
C LEU A 107 -42.38 -46.84 -38.16
N GLN A 108 -43.51 -46.38 -37.63
CA GLN A 108 -43.58 -45.23 -36.73
C GLN A 108 -42.79 -45.47 -35.43
N TRP A 109 -42.93 -46.63 -34.80
CA TRP A 109 -42.16 -46.98 -33.60
C TRP A 109 -40.65 -47.07 -33.87
N ALA A 110 -40.25 -47.70 -34.98
CA ALA A 110 -38.84 -47.77 -35.38
C ALA A 110 -38.25 -46.37 -35.64
N GLY A 111 -38.98 -45.50 -36.35
CA GLY A 111 -38.58 -44.11 -36.60
C GLY A 111 -38.56 -43.22 -35.36
N LEU A 112 -39.49 -43.40 -34.42
CA LEU A 112 -39.47 -42.68 -33.14
C LEU A 112 -38.29 -43.13 -32.28
N ALA A 113 -38.04 -44.43 -32.17
CA ALA A 113 -36.94 -44.98 -31.38
C ALA A 113 -35.56 -44.56 -31.93
N SER A 114 -35.32 -44.71 -33.24
CA SER A 114 -34.08 -44.26 -33.87
C SER A 114 -33.96 -42.73 -33.87
N GLY A 115 -35.07 -42.00 -34.03
CA GLY A 115 -35.11 -40.53 -34.00
C GLY A 115 -34.68 -39.96 -32.65
N VAL A 116 -35.22 -40.50 -31.54
CA VAL A 116 -34.84 -40.12 -30.17
C VAL A 116 -33.36 -40.46 -29.90
N PHE A 117 -32.90 -41.64 -30.33
CA PHE A 117 -31.50 -42.05 -30.17
C PHE A 117 -30.54 -41.13 -30.95
N SER A 118 -30.79 -40.91 -32.24
CA SER A 118 -29.96 -40.03 -33.08
C SER A 118 -29.99 -38.57 -32.61
N MET A 119 -31.11 -38.09 -32.07
CA MET A 119 -31.19 -36.75 -31.44
C MET A 119 -30.34 -36.67 -30.16
N ALA A 120 -30.36 -37.69 -29.30
CA ALA A 120 -29.52 -37.75 -28.11
C ALA A 120 -28.02 -37.79 -28.47
N VAL A 121 -27.65 -38.57 -29.50
CA VAL A 121 -26.28 -38.61 -30.05
C VAL A 121 -25.88 -37.24 -30.62
N PHE A 122 -26.75 -36.57 -31.38
CA PHE A 122 -26.48 -35.22 -31.88
C PHE A 122 -26.19 -34.24 -30.74
N LEU A 123 -27.08 -34.16 -29.75
CA LEU A 123 -26.92 -33.25 -28.61
C LEU A 123 -25.64 -33.53 -27.82
N ALA A 124 -25.27 -34.80 -27.63
CA ALA A 124 -24.02 -35.19 -26.98
C ALA A 124 -22.78 -34.77 -27.78
N VAL A 125 -22.78 -34.99 -29.10
CA VAL A 125 -21.67 -34.60 -30.00
C VAL A 125 -21.55 -33.07 -30.08
N THR A 126 -22.65 -32.34 -30.23
CA THR A 126 -22.66 -30.86 -30.22
C THR A 126 -22.17 -30.31 -28.88
N TRP A 127 -22.61 -30.87 -27.75
CA TRP A 127 -22.14 -30.45 -26.42
C TRP A 127 -20.64 -30.69 -26.23
N TYR A 128 -20.13 -31.85 -26.66
CA TYR A 128 -18.70 -32.18 -26.61
C TYR A 128 -17.86 -31.23 -27.47
N ILE A 129 -18.27 -30.98 -28.71
CA ILE A 129 -17.58 -30.06 -29.64
C ILE A 129 -17.62 -28.61 -29.10
N VAL A 130 -18.73 -28.15 -28.53
CA VAL A 130 -18.81 -26.82 -27.88
C VAL A 130 -17.91 -26.76 -26.63
N GLY A 131 -17.77 -27.86 -25.89
CA GLY A 131 -16.85 -27.96 -24.75
C GLY A 131 -15.37 -27.82 -25.16
N ILE A 132 -14.95 -28.50 -26.23
CA ILE A 132 -13.61 -28.34 -26.82
C ILE A 132 -13.43 -26.92 -27.36
N GLY A 133 -14.40 -26.44 -28.15
CA GLY A 133 -14.34 -25.13 -28.79
C GLY A 133 -14.24 -23.96 -27.81
N ARG A 134 -14.76 -24.09 -26.59
CA ARG A 134 -14.53 -23.12 -25.50
C ARG A 134 -13.10 -23.17 -24.99
N ARG A 135 -12.60 -24.36 -24.61
CA ARG A 135 -11.24 -24.56 -24.08
C ARG A 135 -10.16 -24.08 -25.05
N GLU A 136 -10.34 -24.27 -26.35
CA GLU A 136 -9.42 -23.79 -27.40
C GLU A 136 -9.66 -22.33 -27.81
N SER A 137 -10.61 -21.63 -27.19
CA SER A 137 -10.91 -20.20 -27.42
C SER A 137 -10.62 -19.29 -26.23
N GLU A 138 -10.21 -19.86 -25.09
CA GLU A 138 -9.88 -19.14 -23.86
C GLU A 138 -8.36 -18.89 -23.80
N ASP A 139 -7.95 -17.67 -23.43
CA ASP A 139 -6.53 -17.30 -23.29
C ASP A 139 -5.88 -18.10 -22.14
N GLU A 140 -4.81 -18.85 -22.45
CA GLU A 140 -4.13 -19.71 -21.47
C GLU A 140 -3.19 -18.88 -20.59
N TYR A 141 -3.43 -18.84 -19.28
CA TYR A 141 -2.51 -18.24 -18.31
C TYR A 141 -1.29 -19.15 -18.10
N LEU A 142 -0.08 -18.58 -18.20
CA LEU A 142 1.18 -19.29 -18.01
C LEU A 142 1.80 -19.02 -16.64
N SER A 143 2.07 -17.75 -16.32
CA SER A 143 2.82 -17.35 -15.13
C SER A 143 2.74 -15.83 -14.88
N GLY A 144 3.27 -15.41 -13.72
CA GLY A 144 3.31 -14.00 -13.30
C GLY A 144 2.21 -13.66 -12.30
N MET A 145 1.80 -12.39 -12.30
CA MET A 145 0.74 -11.90 -11.42
C MET A 145 -0.66 -12.25 -11.97
N THR A 146 -1.65 -12.25 -11.09
CA THR A 146 -3.06 -12.47 -11.45
C THR A 146 -3.93 -11.39 -10.79
N LEU A 147 -5.03 -11.01 -11.45
CA LEU A 147 -5.95 -9.96 -10.99
C LEU A 147 -7.35 -10.55 -10.75
N THR A 148 -8.01 -10.17 -9.65
CA THR A 148 -9.41 -10.52 -9.38
C THR A 148 -10.23 -9.35 -8.86
N ASP A 149 -11.48 -9.24 -9.34
CA ASP A 149 -12.51 -8.33 -8.82
C ASP A 149 -13.21 -8.89 -7.56
N LYS A 150 -12.89 -10.13 -7.15
CA LYS A 150 -13.60 -10.86 -6.08
C LYS A 150 -12.72 -11.10 -4.86
N ALA A 151 -12.90 -10.27 -3.83
CA ALA A 151 -12.27 -10.48 -2.53
C ALA A 151 -12.63 -11.84 -1.87
N ALA A 152 -13.82 -12.38 -2.15
CA ALA A 152 -14.27 -13.67 -1.61
C ALA A 152 -13.36 -14.85 -2.02
N ASP A 153 -12.90 -14.86 -3.27
CA ASP A 153 -12.04 -15.91 -3.80
C ASP A 153 -10.67 -15.90 -3.08
N VAL A 154 -10.14 -14.71 -2.79
CA VAL A 154 -8.89 -14.52 -2.02
C VAL A 154 -9.08 -14.88 -0.55
N ASN A 155 -10.19 -14.47 0.07
CA ASN A 155 -10.55 -14.90 1.42
C ASN A 155 -10.66 -16.43 1.54
N GLN A 156 -11.04 -17.14 0.46
CA GLN A 156 -11.06 -18.59 0.41
C GLN A 156 -9.65 -19.20 0.29
N LEU A 157 -8.75 -18.59 -0.49
CA LEU A 157 -7.33 -18.98 -0.53
C LEU A 157 -6.64 -18.77 0.83
N LEU A 158 -6.77 -17.58 1.42
CA LEU A 158 -6.26 -17.25 2.75
C LEU A 158 -6.76 -18.25 3.82
N ARG A 159 -8.05 -18.61 3.78
CA ARG A 159 -8.62 -19.62 4.68
C ARG A 159 -8.08 -21.03 4.42
N ARG A 160 -7.88 -21.41 3.16
CA ARG A 160 -7.29 -22.71 2.79
C ARG A 160 -5.85 -22.85 3.26
N ASN A 161 -5.09 -21.76 3.23
CA ASN A 161 -3.67 -21.73 3.63
C ASN A 161 -3.47 -21.54 5.15
N GLY A 162 -4.52 -21.20 5.90
CA GLY A 162 -4.43 -20.90 7.35
C GLY A 162 -3.94 -19.47 7.67
N GLU A 163 -3.88 -18.60 6.66
CA GLU A 163 -3.31 -17.25 6.70
C GLU A 163 -4.38 -16.15 6.71
N LEU A 164 -5.64 -16.47 7.00
CA LEU A 164 -6.71 -15.48 7.10
C LEU A 164 -6.59 -14.66 8.40
N SER A 165 -6.24 -13.37 8.28
CA SER A 165 -6.31 -12.42 9.42
C SER A 165 -7.76 -12.02 9.72
N ASP A 166 -8.03 -11.65 10.97
CA ASP A 166 -9.28 -10.98 11.36
C ASP A 166 -9.30 -9.49 10.95
N LEU A 167 -8.14 -8.89 10.68
CA LEU A 167 -8.04 -7.60 10.00
C LEU A 167 -8.60 -7.70 8.59
N ARG A 168 -9.41 -6.72 8.21
CA ARG A 168 -9.98 -6.63 6.85
C ARG A 168 -10.29 -5.19 6.46
N VAL A 169 -10.33 -4.96 5.15
CA VAL A 169 -10.67 -3.67 4.55
C VAL A 169 -11.83 -3.89 3.58
N GLY A 170 -13.01 -3.38 3.94
CA GLY A 170 -14.25 -3.76 3.28
C GLY A 170 -14.51 -5.26 3.38
N ASP A 171 -14.68 -5.90 2.22
CA ASP A 171 -14.96 -7.33 2.08
C ASP A 171 -13.67 -8.20 1.94
N LEU A 172 -12.47 -7.60 1.92
CA LEU A 172 -11.17 -8.30 1.78
C LEU A 172 -10.43 -8.42 3.11
N HIS A 173 -10.13 -9.66 3.54
CA HIS A 173 -9.27 -9.93 4.69
C HIS A 173 -7.79 -9.77 4.33
N MET A 174 -6.99 -9.37 5.33
CA MET A 174 -5.53 -9.28 5.21
C MET A 174 -4.89 -10.65 5.45
N VAL A 175 -3.63 -10.79 5.05
CA VAL A 175 -2.81 -11.96 5.42
C VAL A 175 -2.48 -11.90 6.91
N ARG A 176 -2.44 -13.06 7.58
CA ARG A 176 -2.05 -13.18 8.98
C ARG A 176 -0.60 -12.70 9.15
N MET A 177 -0.33 -11.87 10.16
CA MET A 177 0.94 -11.18 10.38
C MET A 177 1.29 -10.12 9.31
N ALA A 178 0.39 -9.77 8.38
CA ALA A 178 0.60 -8.63 7.47
C ALA A 178 0.80 -7.31 8.22
N GLU A 179 0.24 -7.20 9.43
CA GLU A 179 0.36 -6.01 10.26
C GLU A 179 1.81 -5.63 10.61
N VAL A 180 2.66 -6.62 10.93
CA VAL A 180 4.10 -6.43 11.20
C VAL A 180 4.96 -6.50 9.92
N MET A 181 4.33 -6.42 8.75
CA MET A 181 4.98 -6.29 7.44
C MET A 181 4.61 -4.98 6.72
N ASN A 182 3.91 -4.09 7.43
CA ASN A 182 3.54 -2.72 7.06
C ASN A 182 2.58 -2.57 5.86
N PHE A 183 1.85 -1.45 5.84
CA PHE A 183 0.88 -1.08 4.82
C PHE A 183 1.23 0.24 4.13
N LEU A 184 1.22 0.25 2.80
CA LEU A 184 1.18 1.47 1.99
C LEU A 184 -0.26 1.75 1.55
N MET A 185 -0.74 2.97 1.79
CA MET A 185 -2.00 3.48 1.23
C MET A 185 -1.69 4.67 0.32
N HIS A 186 -1.68 4.42 -0.99
CA HIS A 186 -1.28 5.39 -2.00
C HIS A 186 -2.47 5.89 -2.83
N GLY A 187 -2.43 7.16 -3.23
CA GLY A 187 -3.36 7.74 -4.21
C GLY A 187 -3.72 9.20 -3.91
N THR A 188 -4.29 9.86 -4.92
CA THR A 188 -4.55 11.30 -4.91
C THR A 188 -5.69 11.74 -3.97
N ILE A 189 -5.95 13.04 -3.91
CA ILE A 189 -6.98 13.63 -3.05
C ILE A 189 -8.37 13.07 -3.42
N GLY A 190 -9.18 12.75 -2.41
CA GLY A 190 -10.56 12.30 -2.61
C GLY A 190 -10.77 10.86 -3.10
N VAL A 191 -9.70 10.09 -3.39
CA VAL A 191 -9.86 8.67 -3.79
C VAL A 191 -10.38 7.77 -2.69
N GLY A 192 -10.26 8.19 -1.43
CA GLY A 192 -10.74 7.46 -0.25
C GLY A 192 -9.66 6.83 0.64
N LYS A 193 -8.39 7.30 0.60
CA LYS A 193 -7.32 6.81 1.50
C LYS A 193 -7.77 6.74 2.96
N SER A 194 -8.25 7.85 3.51
CA SER A 194 -8.74 7.93 4.89
C SER A 194 -10.06 7.14 5.11
N THR A 195 -10.63 6.50 4.08
CA THR A 195 -11.68 5.47 4.24
C THR A 195 -11.06 4.09 4.45
N LEU A 196 -10.00 3.71 3.72
CA LEU A 196 -9.20 2.51 4.00
C LEU A 196 -8.69 2.51 5.45
N ILE A 197 -8.12 3.63 5.90
CA ILE A 197 -7.60 3.80 7.26
C ILE A 197 -8.72 3.55 8.29
N ARG A 198 -9.90 4.18 8.12
CA ARG A 198 -11.05 3.96 9.04
C ARG A 198 -11.55 2.53 9.06
N TRP A 199 -11.47 1.78 7.95
CA TRP A 199 -11.77 0.35 7.96
C TRP A 199 -10.79 -0.42 8.86
N LEU A 200 -9.48 -0.13 8.82
CA LEU A 200 -8.51 -0.75 9.73
C LEU A 200 -8.73 -0.32 11.19
N LEU A 201 -8.92 0.98 11.45
CA LEU A 201 -9.16 1.52 12.80
C LEU A 201 -10.31 0.81 13.53
N ASP A 202 -11.41 0.49 12.82
CA ASP A 202 -12.54 -0.25 13.38
C ASP A 202 -12.15 -1.67 13.88
N TYR A 203 -11.18 -2.35 13.26
CA TYR A 203 -10.68 -3.66 13.75
C TYR A 203 -9.58 -3.54 14.80
N ILE A 204 -8.68 -2.56 14.65
CA ILE A 204 -7.62 -2.26 15.63
C ILE A 204 -8.25 -1.96 17.00
N ARG A 205 -9.29 -1.11 17.05
CA ARG A 205 -10.00 -0.80 18.31
C ARG A 205 -10.74 -2.03 18.86
N LYS A 206 -11.28 -2.87 17.98
CA LYS A 206 -12.00 -4.08 18.38
C LYS A 206 -11.07 -5.16 18.96
N ARG A 207 -9.84 -5.27 18.46
CA ARG A 207 -8.79 -6.12 19.06
C ARG A 207 -8.34 -5.58 20.41
N GLY A 208 -8.31 -4.25 20.55
CA GLY A 208 -7.76 -3.54 21.71
C GLY A 208 -6.29 -3.16 21.54
N ASP A 209 -5.76 -3.13 20.30
CA ASP A 209 -4.36 -2.80 20.04
C ASP A 209 -4.09 -1.29 20.29
N ARG A 210 -2.94 -0.94 20.90
CA ARG A 210 -2.43 0.43 21.03
C ARG A 210 -2.20 1.06 19.66
N ALA A 211 -2.54 2.34 19.48
CA ALA A 211 -2.29 3.06 18.23
C ALA A 211 -1.84 4.51 18.45
N ILE A 212 -0.83 4.93 17.68
CA ILE A 212 -0.45 6.32 17.45
C ILE A 212 -1.02 6.72 16.08
N ILE A 213 -1.83 7.77 16.06
CA ILE A 213 -2.50 8.25 14.85
C ILE A 213 -2.03 9.68 14.57
N TYR A 214 -1.30 9.85 13.47
CA TYR A 214 -1.03 11.18 12.92
C TYR A 214 -2.19 11.62 12.01
N ASP A 215 -3.05 12.48 12.56
CA ASP A 215 -4.27 12.98 11.93
C ASP A 215 -4.05 14.41 11.41
N SER A 216 -3.66 14.49 10.13
CA SER A 216 -3.26 15.74 9.48
C SER A 216 -4.38 16.80 9.39
N GLY A 217 -5.64 16.41 9.58
CA GLY A 217 -6.82 17.25 9.46
C GLY A 217 -7.84 17.13 10.59
N CYS A 218 -7.48 16.50 11.72
CA CYS A 218 -8.36 16.19 12.85
C CYS A 218 -9.62 15.34 12.49
N THR A 219 -9.60 14.60 11.38
CA THR A 219 -10.79 13.89 10.86
C THR A 219 -11.01 12.51 11.47
N PHE A 220 -9.97 11.85 11.99
CA PHE A 220 -10.08 10.64 12.80
C PHE A 220 -10.41 10.99 14.26
N THR A 221 -9.89 12.11 14.77
CA THR A 221 -10.25 12.66 16.09
C THR A 221 -11.77 12.87 16.20
N GLU A 222 -12.43 13.33 15.13
CA GLU A 222 -13.90 13.46 15.10
C GLU A 222 -14.66 12.13 15.25
N THR A 223 -14.11 11.01 14.76
CA THR A 223 -14.85 9.75 14.55
C THR A 223 -14.41 8.58 15.44
N HIS A 224 -13.20 8.62 16.00
CA HIS A 224 -12.56 7.48 16.67
C HIS A 224 -11.90 7.79 18.02
N TYR A 225 -11.82 9.07 18.42
CA TYR A 225 -11.32 9.47 19.73
C TYR A 225 -12.29 9.06 20.85
N ASN A 226 -11.76 8.53 21.94
CA ASN A 226 -12.50 8.23 23.17
C ASN A 226 -11.87 8.97 24.38
N PRO A 227 -12.53 9.99 24.96
CA PRO A 227 -11.95 10.79 26.05
C PRO A 227 -11.70 10.00 27.34
N ASP A 228 -12.34 8.84 27.52
CA ASP A 228 -12.17 8.00 28.71
C ASP A 228 -10.87 7.18 28.68
N THR A 229 -10.24 7.01 27.50
CA THR A 229 -9.03 6.18 27.32
C THR A 229 -7.89 6.85 26.56
N ASP A 230 -8.19 7.83 25.71
CA ASP A 230 -7.25 8.29 24.68
C ASP A 230 -6.69 9.69 24.94
N PHE A 231 -5.47 9.93 24.44
CA PHE A 231 -4.76 11.18 24.58
C PHE A 231 -4.68 11.93 23.25
N ILE A 232 -4.71 13.27 23.31
CA ILE A 232 -4.49 14.15 22.17
C ILE A 232 -3.17 14.90 22.38
N LEU A 233 -2.31 14.91 21.36
CA LEU A 233 -1.18 15.82 21.26
C LEU A 233 -1.41 16.76 20.07
N ASN A 234 -1.81 17.98 20.39
CA ASN A 234 -2.06 19.07 19.46
C ASN A 234 -2.02 20.37 20.25
N ALA A 235 -0.94 21.15 20.13
CA ALA A 235 -0.70 22.30 21.01
C ALA A 235 -1.79 23.39 20.94
N HIS A 236 -2.61 23.39 19.88
CA HIS A 236 -3.75 24.30 19.68
C HIS A 236 -5.10 23.71 20.14
N ASP A 237 -5.16 22.46 20.61
CA ASP A 237 -6.38 21.85 21.15
C ASP A 237 -6.46 21.97 22.66
N ASP A 238 -7.61 22.41 23.18
CA ASP A 238 -7.84 22.54 24.62
C ASP A 238 -7.74 21.20 25.36
N ARG A 239 -8.04 20.08 24.68
CA ARG A 239 -7.91 18.72 25.21
C ARG A 239 -6.46 18.23 25.28
N CYS A 240 -5.48 18.92 24.68
CA CYS A 240 -4.08 18.49 24.61
C CYS A 240 -3.54 18.01 25.97
N ALA A 241 -2.90 16.85 25.99
CA ALA A 241 -2.21 16.35 27.17
C ALA A 241 -1.09 17.31 27.61
N ASN A 242 -0.81 17.35 28.91
CA ASN A 242 0.27 18.17 29.48
C ASN A 242 1.62 17.49 29.21
N TRP A 243 2.09 17.61 27.98
CA TRP A 243 3.33 16.98 27.51
C TRP A 243 4.56 17.61 28.15
N GLN A 244 5.38 16.81 28.83
CA GLN A 244 6.51 17.26 29.62
C GLN A 244 7.86 16.96 28.94
N LEU A 245 8.47 17.99 28.33
CA LEU A 245 9.75 17.90 27.61
C LEU A 245 10.85 17.20 28.42
N TRP A 246 11.07 17.61 29.67
CA TRP A 246 12.07 17.00 30.56
C TRP A 246 11.64 15.66 31.17
N GLY A 247 10.38 15.25 30.99
CA GLY A 247 9.89 13.93 31.38
C GLY A 247 10.17 12.85 30.31
N GLU A 248 10.36 13.26 29.05
CA GLU A 248 10.72 12.32 27.97
C GLU A 248 12.19 11.89 28.02
N CYS A 249 13.05 12.58 28.79
CA CYS A 249 14.50 12.38 28.79
C CYS A 249 15.04 12.00 30.17
N VAL A 250 15.57 10.78 30.28
CA VAL A 250 16.19 10.24 31.50
C VAL A 250 17.71 10.50 31.48
N ASP A 251 18.36 10.17 30.36
CA ASP A 251 19.80 10.28 30.17
C ASP A 251 20.16 11.31 29.09
N ALA A 252 21.44 11.72 29.04
CA ALA A 252 21.94 12.69 28.05
C ALA A 252 21.61 12.29 26.60
N VAL A 253 21.66 10.98 26.28
CA VAL A 253 21.34 10.43 24.96
C VAL A 253 19.90 10.72 24.54
N ASP A 254 18.95 10.79 25.48
CA ASP A 254 17.56 11.14 25.16
C ASP A 254 17.43 12.60 24.70
N TYR A 255 18.27 13.50 25.21
CA TYR A 255 18.31 14.91 24.79
C TYR A 255 18.91 15.08 23.40
N ASP A 256 19.96 14.32 23.07
CA ASP A 256 20.53 14.27 21.72
C ASP A 256 19.53 13.68 20.70
N ASN A 257 18.81 12.61 21.07
CA ASN A 257 17.77 11.99 20.26
C ASN A 257 16.57 12.93 20.05
N MET A 258 16.14 13.65 21.09
CA MET A 258 15.12 14.71 20.99
C MET A 258 15.59 15.85 20.09
N ALA A 259 16.84 16.31 20.22
CA ALA A 259 17.41 17.33 19.35
C ALA A 259 17.49 16.88 17.89
N SER A 260 17.89 15.64 17.64
CA SER A 260 17.92 15.02 16.31
C SER A 260 16.54 14.95 15.67
N SER A 261 15.52 14.65 16.47
CA SER A 261 14.11 14.54 16.06
C SER A 261 13.43 15.89 15.77
N LEU A 262 13.79 16.94 16.52
CA LEU A 262 13.23 18.28 16.35
C LEU A 262 13.95 19.09 15.24
N ILE A 263 15.24 18.83 15.03
CA ILE A 263 16.10 19.54 14.07
C ILE A 263 16.60 18.52 13.01
N PRO A 264 15.81 18.19 11.98
CA PRO A 264 16.19 17.27 10.91
C PRO A 264 17.36 17.78 10.06
N VAL A 265 18.04 16.86 9.36
CA VAL A 265 18.92 17.17 8.23
C VAL A 265 18.08 17.08 6.94
N GLU A 266 17.73 18.22 6.36
CA GLU A 266 16.91 18.34 5.14
C GLU A 266 17.76 18.73 3.93
N GLY A 267 17.64 17.98 2.83
CA GLY A 267 18.38 18.23 1.59
C GLY A 267 19.91 18.18 1.74
N GLU A 268 20.59 19.02 0.96
CA GLU A 268 22.06 19.13 0.93
C GLU A 268 22.61 20.17 1.93
N SER A 269 21.87 20.48 3.00
CA SER A 269 22.33 21.43 4.02
C SER A 269 23.61 20.94 4.69
N ASP A 270 24.66 21.77 4.74
CA ASP A 270 25.92 21.45 5.42
C ASP A 270 25.65 20.94 6.86
N PRO A 271 26.00 19.66 7.17
CA PRO A 271 25.71 19.04 8.46
C PRO A 271 26.29 19.77 9.67
N PHE A 272 27.31 20.62 9.50
CA PHE A 272 27.89 21.41 10.59
C PHE A 272 26.83 22.29 11.29
N TRP A 273 25.96 22.96 10.53
CA TRP A 273 24.96 23.87 11.10
C TRP A 273 23.87 23.12 11.86
N VAL A 274 23.39 22.01 11.30
CA VAL A 274 22.36 21.16 11.93
C VAL A 274 22.93 20.45 13.16
N SER A 275 24.13 19.88 13.07
CA SER A 275 24.81 19.23 14.20
C SER A 275 25.05 20.21 15.35
N SER A 276 25.66 21.37 15.07
CA SER A 276 25.89 22.43 16.07
C SER A 276 24.59 22.94 16.72
N SER A 277 23.49 22.99 15.94
CA SER A 277 22.17 23.37 16.43
C SER A 277 21.60 22.33 17.42
N ARG A 278 21.76 21.04 17.10
CA ARG A 278 21.38 19.93 17.97
C ARG A 278 22.17 19.95 19.28
N THR A 279 23.49 20.14 19.23
CA THR A 279 24.33 20.18 20.43
C THR A 279 23.95 21.34 21.36
N ILE A 280 23.72 22.56 20.82
CA ILE A 280 23.27 23.71 21.63
C ILE A 280 21.90 23.45 22.25
N PHE A 281 20.97 22.83 21.52
CA PHE A 281 19.65 22.48 22.05
C PHE A 281 19.76 21.44 23.19
N ALA A 282 20.52 20.37 22.99
CA ALA A 282 20.69 19.29 23.95
C ALA A 282 21.43 19.75 25.21
N ASP A 283 22.60 20.39 25.08
CA ASP A 283 23.36 20.94 26.22
C ASP A 283 22.52 21.91 27.05
N LEU A 284 21.69 22.76 26.40
CA LEU A 284 20.84 23.70 27.10
C LEU A 284 19.67 23.01 27.82
N ALA A 285 19.05 22.02 27.20
CA ALA A 285 17.95 21.25 27.79
C ALA A 285 18.43 20.42 28.98
N ILE A 286 19.60 19.78 28.87
CA ILE A 286 20.31 19.11 29.96
C ILE A 286 20.61 20.10 31.08
N ARG A 287 21.19 21.27 30.78
CA ARG A 287 21.48 22.30 31.80
C ARG A 287 20.24 22.84 32.51
N MET A 288 19.11 22.94 31.82
CA MET A 288 17.84 23.36 32.40
C MET A 288 17.08 22.23 33.11
N SER A 289 17.47 20.97 32.95
CA SER A 289 16.80 19.84 33.62
C SER A 289 16.91 19.91 35.15
N VAL A 290 18.01 20.46 35.67
CA VAL A 290 18.29 20.64 37.11
C VAL A 290 17.83 22.00 37.65
N ASP A 291 17.22 22.84 36.82
CA ASP A 291 16.69 24.15 37.22
C ASP A 291 15.29 23.97 37.85
N PRO A 292 15.06 24.42 39.09
CA PRO A 292 13.77 24.23 39.77
C PRO A 292 12.64 25.04 39.12
N ASP A 293 12.96 26.16 38.47
CA ASP A 293 12.01 27.02 37.76
C ASP A 293 12.06 26.75 36.24
N ARG A 294 12.34 25.51 35.82
CA ARG A 294 12.37 25.11 34.40
C ARG A 294 10.97 25.22 33.77
N SER A 295 10.88 25.90 32.63
CA SER A 295 9.66 25.99 31.82
C SER A 295 10.00 26.14 30.34
N ILE A 296 9.07 25.80 29.44
CA ILE A 296 9.28 25.95 27.99
C ILE A 296 9.46 27.43 27.61
N GLU A 297 8.83 28.35 28.36
CA GLU A 297 9.03 29.79 28.21
C GLU A 297 10.47 30.22 28.55
N LYS A 298 10.99 29.76 29.71
CA LYS A 298 12.37 30.02 30.15
C LYS A 298 13.38 29.41 29.19
N PHE A 299 13.15 28.18 28.73
CA PHE A 299 13.99 27.50 27.74
C PHE A 299 14.12 28.31 26.45
N LEU A 300 12.99 28.73 25.86
CA LEU A 300 13.00 29.51 24.61
C LEU A 300 13.61 30.90 24.79
N LYS A 301 13.37 31.60 25.90
CA LYS A 301 14.04 32.87 26.22
C LYS A 301 15.55 32.70 26.35
N THR A 302 16.02 31.66 27.05
CA THR A 302 17.45 31.36 27.21
C THR A 302 18.12 31.02 25.87
N LEU A 303 17.47 30.18 25.05
CA LEU A 303 17.99 29.71 23.76
C LEU A 303 18.03 30.79 22.68
N LEU A 304 16.99 31.63 22.62
CA LEU A 304 16.75 32.54 21.50
C LEU A 304 17.09 34.01 21.82
N SER A 305 16.89 34.46 23.08
CA SER A 305 17.00 35.88 23.47
C SER A 305 18.29 36.29 24.19
N LEU A 306 19.02 35.39 24.85
CA LEU A 306 20.25 35.77 25.55
C LEU A 306 21.33 36.30 24.59
N SER A 307 22.19 37.21 25.05
CA SER A 307 23.40 37.57 24.30
C SER A 307 24.29 36.33 24.10
N MET A 308 25.13 36.30 23.05
CA MET A 308 26.02 35.15 22.83
C MET A 308 26.96 34.91 24.03
N LYS A 309 27.45 36.00 24.65
CA LYS A 309 28.21 35.95 25.90
C LYS A 309 27.41 35.31 27.05
N SER A 310 26.18 35.74 27.30
CA SER A 310 25.35 35.20 28.39
C SER A 310 24.92 33.76 28.15
N LEU A 311 24.66 33.38 26.89
CA LEU A 311 24.40 31.99 26.50
C LEU A 311 25.65 31.12 26.70
N ARG A 312 26.86 31.64 26.39
CA ARG A 312 28.14 30.98 26.67
C ARG A 312 28.39 30.80 28.17
N GLU A 313 28.06 31.80 28.98
CA GLU A 313 28.17 31.75 30.44
C GLU A 313 27.23 30.69 31.03
N TYR A 314 25.99 30.58 30.53
CA TYR A 314 25.03 29.53 30.91
C TYR A 314 25.50 28.12 30.49
N LEU A 315 26.04 28.00 29.28
CA LEU A 315 26.59 26.76 28.71
C LEU A 315 28.03 26.47 29.16
N ALA A 316 28.61 27.23 30.10
CA ALA A 316 30.02 27.07 30.49
C ALA A 316 30.30 25.65 31.01
N ASN A 317 31.39 25.03 30.53
CA ASN A 317 31.72 23.61 30.73
C ASN A 317 30.78 22.62 30.01
N THR A 318 30.24 22.98 28.83
CA THR A 318 29.68 22.04 27.86
C THR A 318 30.38 22.18 26.49
N PRO A 319 30.29 21.21 25.57
CA PRO A 319 30.82 21.34 24.20
C PRO A 319 30.32 22.60 23.47
N SER A 320 29.03 22.94 23.66
CA SER A 320 28.40 24.10 23.04
C SER A 320 28.99 25.45 23.43
N ALA A 321 29.69 25.56 24.56
CA ALA A 321 30.36 26.82 24.98
C ALA A 321 31.39 27.35 23.96
N ASN A 322 31.88 26.48 23.05
CA ASN A 322 32.78 26.86 21.97
C ASN A 322 32.02 27.31 20.71
N LEU A 323 30.80 26.80 20.48
CA LEU A 323 29.94 27.12 19.33
C LEU A 323 29.30 28.51 19.44
N VAL A 324 29.20 29.05 20.67
CA VAL A 324 28.65 30.38 20.97
C VAL A 324 29.73 31.39 21.41
N GLU A 325 31.00 31.19 21.04
CA GLU A 325 32.06 32.17 21.34
C GLU A 325 31.87 33.50 20.55
N GLU A 326 31.99 34.62 21.26
CA GLU A 326 31.90 36.00 20.74
C GLU A 326 32.86 36.29 19.56
N LYS A 327 34.01 35.61 19.49
CA LYS A 327 34.96 35.72 18.35
C LYS A 327 34.42 35.11 17.05
N ILE A 328 33.42 34.24 17.12
CA ILE A 328 32.75 33.60 15.97
C ILE A 328 31.28 34.03 15.88
N GLU A 329 30.97 35.27 16.28
CA GLU A 329 29.61 35.83 16.34
C GLU A 329 28.74 35.51 15.12
N LYS A 330 29.27 35.65 13.89
CA LYS A 330 28.55 35.28 12.66
C LYS A 330 28.11 33.82 12.64
N THR A 331 29.02 32.90 12.96
CA THR A 331 28.76 31.46 13.05
C THR A 331 27.72 31.16 14.13
N ALA A 332 27.83 31.79 15.30
CA ALA A 332 26.88 31.63 16.40
C ALA A 332 25.47 32.15 16.03
N ILE A 333 25.38 33.25 15.26
CA ILE A 333 24.12 33.77 14.70
C ILE A 333 23.52 32.77 13.70
N SER A 334 24.33 32.19 12.79
CA SER A 334 23.87 31.16 11.85
C SER A 334 23.26 29.96 12.58
N ILE A 335 23.97 29.41 13.57
CA ILE A 335 23.52 28.23 14.32
C ILE A 335 22.24 28.58 15.12
N ARG A 336 22.19 29.75 15.77
CA ARG A 336 20.98 30.20 16.45
C ARG A 336 19.80 30.36 15.48
N SER A 337 20.02 30.83 14.25
CA SER A 337 18.95 30.95 13.23
C SER A 337 18.35 29.59 12.89
N VAL A 338 19.19 28.56 12.67
CA VAL A 338 18.74 27.18 12.44
C VAL A 338 17.94 26.67 13.64
N VAL A 339 18.47 26.78 14.87
CA VAL A 339 17.72 26.41 16.09
C VAL A 339 16.38 27.15 16.19
N THR A 340 16.36 28.45 15.91
CA THR A 340 15.15 29.30 15.98
C THR A 340 14.04 28.74 15.10
N ASN A 341 14.36 28.30 13.88
CA ASN A 341 13.37 27.83 12.91
C ASN A 341 12.59 26.59 13.38
N TYR A 342 13.22 25.68 14.11
CA TYR A 342 12.57 24.47 14.63
C TYR A 342 12.02 24.66 16.04
N ALA A 343 12.81 25.24 16.96
CA ALA A 343 12.45 25.41 18.36
C ALA A 343 11.27 26.37 18.57
N LYS A 344 11.02 27.33 17.66
CA LYS A 344 9.86 28.24 17.75
C LYS A 344 8.50 27.53 17.72
N SER A 345 8.45 26.25 17.30
CA SER A 345 7.24 25.42 17.40
C SER A 345 6.87 25.04 18.84
N LEU A 346 7.82 24.99 19.78
CA LEU A 346 7.58 24.61 21.18
C LEU A 346 6.72 25.64 21.94
N ARG A 347 6.65 26.90 21.47
CA ARG A 347 5.96 27.98 22.18
C ARG A 347 4.48 27.70 22.46
N TYR A 348 3.82 26.98 21.55
CA TYR A 348 2.39 26.67 21.65
C TYR A 348 2.06 25.73 22.83
N LEU A 349 3.06 25.10 23.44
CA LEU A 349 2.93 24.22 24.62
C LEU A 349 2.83 24.99 25.95
N GLN A 350 3.09 26.30 25.97
CA GLN A 350 3.12 27.09 27.21
C GLN A 350 1.73 27.13 27.88
N GLY A 351 1.71 27.03 29.21
CA GLY A 351 0.48 26.95 30.00
C GLY A 351 -0.25 25.61 29.85
N LEU A 352 0.43 24.56 29.40
CA LEU A 352 0.00 23.17 29.66
C LEU A 352 0.49 22.71 31.05
N ASP A 353 1.55 23.34 31.53
CA ASP A 353 2.22 23.24 32.82
C ASP A 353 1.50 24.02 33.95
N ASP A 354 0.22 24.37 33.77
CA ASP A 354 -0.60 25.13 34.72
C ASP A 354 -1.05 24.33 35.97
N GLY A 355 -0.81 23.02 35.98
CA GLY A 355 -1.20 22.09 37.05
C GLY A 355 -2.65 21.60 36.99
N VAL A 356 -3.45 22.02 36.00
CA VAL A 356 -4.84 21.56 35.82
C VAL A 356 -4.89 20.13 35.28
N LYS A 357 -3.87 19.72 34.52
CA LYS A 357 -3.77 18.38 33.92
C LYS A 357 -2.55 17.60 34.46
N PRO A 358 -2.69 16.29 34.68
CA PRO A 358 -1.55 15.44 35.07
C PRO A 358 -0.47 15.46 33.97
N PRO A 359 0.82 15.38 34.35
CA PRO A 359 1.91 15.33 33.39
C PRO A 359 1.80 14.10 32.49
N PHE A 360 2.19 14.24 31.23
CA PHE A 360 2.14 13.20 30.21
C PHE A 360 3.50 13.10 29.50
N THR A 361 3.95 11.88 29.24
CA THR A 361 5.12 11.57 28.42
C THR A 361 4.78 10.40 27.50
N ILE A 362 5.26 10.45 26.26
CA ILE A 362 5.14 9.37 25.29
C ILE A 362 5.92 8.14 25.81
N ARG A 363 7.04 8.36 26.52
CA ARG A 363 7.78 7.31 27.24
C ARG A 363 6.90 6.50 28.20
N GLU A 364 6.21 7.16 29.14
CA GLU A 364 5.33 6.45 30.09
C GLU A 364 4.11 5.85 29.40
N TRP A 365 3.51 6.58 28.45
CA TRP A 365 2.34 6.11 27.71
C TRP A 365 2.62 4.85 26.88
N MET A 366 3.81 4.73 26.30
CA MET A 366 4.26 3.52 25.59
C MET A 366 4.60 2.37 26.55
N THR A 367 5.29 2.65 27.66
CA THR A 367 5.91 1.61 28.52
C THR A 367 4.97 1.01 29.58
N LYS A 368 3.87 1.67 29.96
CA LYS A 368 2.93 1.15 30.97
C LYS A 368 1.79 0.34 30.34
N GLU A 369 1.54 -0.84 30.92
CA GLU A 369 0.47 -1.77 30.53
C GLU A 369 -0.93 -1.15 30.65
N GLU A 370 -1.14 -0.19 31.57
CA GLU A 370 -2.41 0.54 31.74
C GLU A 370 -2.86 1.32 30.48
N HIS A 371 -1.94 1.52 29.53
CA HIS A 371 -2.16 2.22 28.27
C HIS A 371 -2.17 1.30 27.04
N ASP A 372 -2.09 -0.03 27.19
CA ASP A 372 -1.98 -0.97 26.06
C ASP A 372 -3.21 -0.99 25.12
N SER A 373 -4.38 -0.53 25.57
CA SER A 373 -5.60 -0.38 24.75
C SER A 373 -6.01 1.07 24.45
N SER A 374 -5.17 2.03 24.87
CA SER A 374 -5.38 3.46 24.63
C SER A 374 -4.77 3.92 23.30
N TRP A 375 -5.32 4.99 22.72
CA TRP A 375 -4.81 5.60 21.50
C TRP A 375 -4.24 7.01 21.73
N LEU A 376 -3.24 7.38 20.94
CA LEU A 376 -2.58 8.68 20.94
C LEU A 376 -2.82 9.41 19.61
N PHE A 377 -3.65 10.44 19.64
CA PHE A 377 -3.99 11.27 18.49
C PHE A 377 -3.05 12.47 18.38
N ILE A 378 -2.00 12.33 17.58
CA ILE A 378 -1.12 13.44 17.19
C ILE A 378 -1.82 14.19 16.04
N SER A 379 -2.48 15.30 16.34
CA SER A 379 -3.39 15.95 15.38
C SER A 379 -3.03 17.40 15.10
N THR A 380 -3.48 17.91 13.96
CA THR A 380 -3.36 19.32 13.59
C THR A 380 -4.43 19.73 12.57
N GLN A 381 -4.62 21.04 12.39
CA GLN A 381 -5.38 21.59 11.26
C GLN A 381 -4.46 22.29 10.28
N ALA A 382 -4.89 22.41 9.02
CA ALA A 382 -4.15 23.07 7.95
C ALA A 382 -3.66 24.50 8.31
N ARG A 383 -4.45 25.26 9.09
CA ARG A 383 -4.09 26.60 9.60
C ARG A 383 -2.79 26.61 10.42
N HIS A 384 -2.54 25.56 11.19
CA HIS A 384 -1.44 25.50 12.16
C HIS A 384 -0.26 24.65 11.67
N ARG A 385 -0.51 23.70 10.76
CA ARG A 385 0.43 22.64 10.32
C ARG A 385 1.86 23.14 10.10
N LYS A 386 2.08 24.20 9.30
CA LYS A 386 3.43 24.74 8.99
C LYS A 386 4.19 25.23 10.23
N SER A 387 3.50 25.71 11.28
CA SER A 387 4.11 26.21 12.51
C SER A 387 4.35 25.14 13.59
N VAL A 388 3.61 24.03 13.57
CA VAL A 388 3.78 22.91 14.52
C VAL A 388 4.44 21.67 13.90
N ARG A 389 4.77 21.67 12.60
CA ARG A 389 5.43 20.56 11.89
C ARG A 389 6.66 20.00 12.62
N PRO A 390 7.60 20.81 13.20
CA PRO A 390 8.74 20.26 13.94
C PRO A 390 8.32 19.53 15.23
N LEU A 391 7.39 20.10 15.99
CA LEU A 391 6.86 19.50 17.22
C LEU A 391 6.10 18.20 16.95
N ILE A 392 5.32 18.15 15.87
CA ILE A 392 4.61 16.93 15.45
C ILE A 392 5.62 15.84 15.04
N SER A 393 6.64 16.19 14.25
CA SER A 393 7.70 15.24 13.88
C SER A 393 8.51 14.77 15.10
N LEU A 394 8.77 15.64 16.08
CA LEU A 394 9.37 15.26 17.36
C LEU A 394 8.51 14.22 18.09
N TRP A 395 7.22 14.46 18.29
CA TRP A 395 6.32 13.51 18.95
C TRP A 395 6.22 12.16 18.23
N VAL A 396 6.13 12.17 16.91
CA VAL A 396 6.13 10.94 16.09
C VAL A 396 7.46 10.19 16.24
N SER A 397 8.59 10.90 16.18
CA SER A 397 9.94 10.33 16.34
C SER A 397 10.15 9.71 17.72
N LEU A 398 9.74 10.41 18.79
CA LEU A 398 9.75 9.90 20.16
C LEU A 398 8.96 8.59 20.28
N ALA A 399 7.76 8.52 19.70
CA ALA A 399 6.98 7.29 19.71
C ALA A 399 7.67 6.15 18.94
N THR A 400 8.33 6.42 17.80
CA THR A 400 9.08 5.39 17.05
C THR A 400 10.34 4.92 17.77
N MET A 401 11.03 5.79 18.52
CA MET A 401 12.18 5.38 19.36
C MET A 401 11.72 4.58 20.58
N MET A 402 10.61 5.00 21.21
CA MET A 402 10.03 4.27 22.35
C MET A 402 9.43 2.91 21.95
N LEU A 403 9.13 2.66 20.67
CA LEU A 403 8.81 1.32 20.19
C LEU A 403 9.96 0.33 20.46
N GLN A 404 11.18 0.75 20.11
CA GLN A 404 12.38 -0.11 20.17
C GLN A 404 12.86 -0.31 21.61
N SER A 405 12.74 0.70 22.48
CA SER A 405 13.16 0.59 23.89
C SER A 405 12.27 -0.31 24.76
N MET A 406 11.06 -0.66 24.31
CA MET A 406 10.16 -1.61 25.00
C MET A 406 10.60 -3.09 24.92
N GLY A 407 11.69 -3.41 24.22
CA GLY A 407 12.20 -4.76 24.05
C GLY A 407 11.36 -5.65 23.12
N GLU A 408 11.96 -6.73 22.63
CA GLU A 408 11.35 -7.64 21.67
C GLU A 408 10.09 -8.33 22.24
N ASN A 409 9.01 -8.34 21.46
CA ASN A 409 7.76 -9.02 21.78
C ASN A 409 6.97 -9.27 20.47
N SER A 410 6.80 -10.54 20.10
CA SER A 410 6.12 -10.96 18.87
C SER A 410 4.60 -10.79 18.89
N ASP A 411 4.03 -10.64 20.08
CA ASP A 411 2.59 -10.72 20.32
C ASP A 411 1.99 -9.32 20.58
N ARG A 412 2.80 -8.39 21.11
CA ARG A 412 2.48 -6.96 21.20
C ARG A 412 2.10 -6.38 19.84
N ARG A 413 1.09 -5.52 19.78
CA ARG A 413 0.74 -4.72 18.58
C ARG A 413 0.70 -3.24 18.95
N VAL A 414 1.57 -2.46 18.31
CA VAL A 414 1.56 -0.99 18.41
C VAL A 414 1.49 -0.41 17.01
N TRP A 415 0.36 0.22 16.71
CA TRP A 415 0.06 0.74 15.38
C TRP A 415 0.57 2.17 15.21
N PHE A 416 1.19 2.44 14.06
CA PHE A 416 1.67 3.77 13.68
C PHE A 416 0.98 4.18 12.37
N ILE A 417 -0.05 5.01 12.49
CA ILE A 417 -1.00 5.29 11.41
C ILE A 417 -0.85 6.75 10.97
N TYR A 418 -0.21 6.98 9.83
CA TYR A 418 0.11 8.31 9.33
C TYR A 418 -0.73 8.61 8.08
N ASP A 419 -1.68 9.56 8.16
CA ASP A 419 -2.60 9.89 7.05
C ASP A 419 -1.88 10.40 5.79
N GLU A 420 -0.77 11.13 5.97
CA GLU A 420 0.04 11.69 4.89
C GLU A 420 1.49 11.92 5.36
N ILE A 421 2.34 10.89 5.26
CA ILE A 421 3.72 10.95 5.82
C ILE A 421 4.60 12.09 5.24
N PRO A 422 4.53 12.48 3.94
CA PRO A 422 5.40 13.56 3.42
C PRO A 422 5.05 14.96 3.94
N SER A 423 3.97 15.11 4.72
CA SER A 423 3.64 16.37 5.41
C SER A 423 4.39 16.56 6.74
N LEU A 424 5.07 15.51 7.23
CA LEU A 424 6.00 15.57 8.35
C LEU A 424 7.39 16.03 7.87
N GLN A 425 8.25 16.46 8.80
CA GLN A 425 9.70 16.53 8.54
C GLN A 425 10.29 15.12 8.45
N ARG A 426 11.52 15.03 7.93
CA ARG A 426 12.30 13.79 7.86
C ARG A 426 12.50 13.20 9.27
N ILE A 427 11.70 12.21 9.62
CA ILE A 427 11.86 11.42 10.86
C ILE A 427 13.23 10.69 10.78
N PRO A 428 14.13 10.85 11.78
CA PRO A 428 15.38 10.08 11.87
C PRO A 428 15.13 8.58 11.86
N GLU A 429 16.07 7.80 11.29
CA GLU A 429 16.11 6.32 11.38
C GLU A 429 14.80 5.59 10.98
N LEU A 430 13.90 6.25 10.24
CA LEU A 430 12.59 5.68 9.91
C LEU A 430 12.69 4.39 9.09
N ALA A 431 13.59 4.34 8.10
CA ALA A 431 13.76 3.13 7.28
C ALA A 431 14.26 1.94 8.11
N GLU A 432 15.20 2.17 9.02
CA GLU A 432 15.72 1.16 9.95
C GLU A 432 14.65 0.72 10.94
N THR A 433 13.91 1.68 11.53
CA THR A 433 12.74 1.42 12.38
C THR A 433 11.71 0.55 11.65
N LEU A 434 11.37 0.85 10.39
CA LEU A 434 10.38 0.11 9.60
C LEU A 434 10.80 -1.34 9.30
N ALA A 435 12.11 -1.61 9.22
CA ALA A 435 12.65 -2.95 9.05
C ALA A 435 12.70 -3.75 10.37
N GLU A 436 13.10 -3.10 11.47
CA GLU A 436 13.30 -3.74 12.78
C GLU A 436 12.01 -3.87 13.60
N ALA A 437 11.02 -2.98 13.39
CA ALA A 437 9.77 -2.87 14.15
C ALA A 437 9.01 -4.19 14.36
N ARG A 438 9.13 -5.12 13.41
CA ARG A 438 8.54 -6.46 13.48
C ARG A 438 8.94 -7.24 14.75
N LYS A 439 10.16 -7.04 15.27
CA LYS A 439 10.65 -7.67 16.50
C LYS A 439 9.96 -7.10 17.76
N PHE A 440 9.59 -5.83 17.71
CA PHE A 440 9.06 -5.05 18.84
C PHE A 440 7.52 -5.00 18.87
N GLY A 441 6.85 -5.53 17.83
CA GLY A 441 5.40 -5.51 17.67
C GLY A 441 4.84 -4.29 16.93
N GLY A 442 5.69 -3.51 16.25
CA GLY A 442 5.28 -2.32 15.51
C GLY A 442 4.56 -2.65 14.20
N CYS A 443 3.50 -1.89 13.89
CA CYS A 443 2.66 -2.08 12.70
C CYS A 443 2.39 -0.74 12.01
N PHE A 444 3.07 -0.44 10.90
CA PHE A 444 2.97 0.88 10.24
C PHE A 444 1.94 0.91 9.11
N VAL A 445 1.15 1.99 9.05
CA VAL A 445 0.22 2.31 7.96
C VAL A 445 0.58 3.69 7.42
N LEU A 446 1.21 3.72 6.24
CA LEU A 446 1.72 4.94 5.62
C LEU A 446 0.81 5.42 4.48
N GLY A 447 0.13 6.54 4.71
CA GLY A 447 -0.60 7.29 3.68
C GLY A 447 0.34 8.17 2.85
N MET A 448 0.18 8.13 1.52
CA MET A 448 0.98 8.93 0.57
C MET A 448 0.16 9.38 -0.65
N GLN A 449 0.31 10.64 -1.08
CA GLN A 449 -0.26 11.19 -2.32
C GLN A 449 0.66 11.05 -3.53
N ASN A 450 1.96 11.21 -3.35
CA ASN A 450 2.93 11.27 -4.43
C ASN A 450 4.33 10.83 -3.95
N MET A 451 4.96 9.89 -4.67
CA MET A 451 6.34 9.46 -4.40
C MET A 451 7.34 10.61 -4.45
N ALA A 452 7.17 11.59 -5.34
CA ALA A 452 8.10 12.72 -5.46
C ALA A 452 8.21 13.55 -4.17
N GLN A 453 7.16 13.61 -3.34
CA GLN A 453 7.20 14.28 -2.04
C GLN A 453 7.99 13.47 -1.00
N LEU A 454 7.90 12.13 -1.03
CA LEU A 454 8.71 11.26 -0.18
C LEU A 454 10.19 11.35 -0.57
N VAL A 455 10.48 11.31 -1.88
CA VAL A 455 11.83 11.51 -2.44
C VAL A 455 12.42 12.87 -2.07
N HIS A 456 11.63 13.94 -2.05
CA HIS A 456 12.09 15.27 -1.61
C HIS A 456 12.44 15.32 -0.12
N VAL A 457 11.67 14.65 0.76
CA VAL A 457 11.90 14.69 2.22
C VAL A 457 13.01 13.73 2.68
N TYR A 458 13.14 12.56 2.04
CA TYR A 458 14.07 11.50 2.47
C TYR A 458 15.28 11.30 1.53
N GLY A 459 15.26 11.83 0.31
CA GLY A 459 16.19 11.47 -0.75
C GLY A 459 15.77 10.18 -1.47
N ARG A 460 16.26 9.98 -2.71
CA ARG A 460 15.80 8.91 -3.62
C ARG A 460 15.98 7.50 -3.04
N GLU A 461 17.11 7.23 -2.41
CA GLU A 461 17.48 5.91 -1.89
C GLU A 461 16.67 5.53 -0.65
N LEU A 462 16.56 6.44 0.34
CA LEU A 462 15.78 6.20 1.55
C LEU A 462 14.27 6.18 1.26
N ALA A 463 13.77 7.01 0.34
CA ALA A 463 12.37 6.96 -0.09
C ALA A 463 12.04 5.61 -0.75
N LYS A 464 12.94 5.06 -1.57
CA LYS A 464 12.80 3.70 -2.11
C LYS A 464 12.81 2.65 -0.98
N SER A 465 13.79 2.70 -0.07
CA SER A 465 13.88 1.77 1.07
C SER A 465 12.59 1.75 1.91
N ILE A 466 12.04 2.93 2.26
CA ILE A 466 10.77 3.07 2.98
C ILE A 466 9.61 2.42 2.21
N PHE A 467 9.57 2.55 0.87
CA PHE A 467 8.53 1.99 0.01
C PHE A 467 8.65 0.46 -0.15
N ASP A 468 9.88 -0.03 -0.33
CA ASP A 468 10.18 -1.46 -0.46
C ASP A 468 9.76 -2.23 0.82
N LEU A 469 9.93 -1.62 2.01
CA LEU A 469 9.52 -2.17 3.32
C LEU A 469 8.01 -2.24 3.55
N MET A 470 7.16 -1.66 2.69
CA MET A 470 5.70 -1.74 2.78
C MET A 470 5.19 -2.96 2.03
N ASN A 471 4.90 -4.09 2.69
CA ASN A 471 4.55 -5.31 1.96
C ASN A 471 3.09 -5.36 1.50
N THR A 472 2.15 -4.80 2.27
CA THR A 472 0.74 -4.73 1.86
C THR A 472 0.48 -3.39 1.15
N ARG A 473 0.35 -3.39 -0.18
CA ARG A 473 0.28 -2.17 -0.99
C ARG A 473 -1.13 -1.94 -1.52
N MET A 474 -1.73 -0.79 -1.21
CA MET A 474 -3.09 -0.40 -1.63
C MET A 474 -3.03 0.86 -2.51
N TYR A 475 -3.21 0.67 -3.81
CA TYR A 475 -3.10 1.73 -4.81
C TYR A 475 -4.47 2.23 -5.27
N GLY A 476 -4.79 3.48 -4.93
CA GLY A 476 -5.89 4.23 -5.53
C GLY A 476 -5.43 4.94 -6.81
N ARG A 477 -6.34 5.75 -7.39
CA ARG A 477 -6.03 6.55 -8.58
C ARG A 477 -4.89 7.54 -8.33
N SER A 478 -4.00 7.67 -9.32
CA SER A 478 -3.01 8.74 -9.42
C SER A 478 -3.11 9.46 -10.76
N PRO A 479 -3.05 10.81 -10.81
CA PRO A 479 -3.19 11.58 -12.04
C PRO A 479 -1.88 11.76 -12.81
N SER A 480 -0.71 11.52 -12.19
CA SER A 480 0.58 11.51 -12.88
C SER A 480 0.79 10.17 -13.60
N ALA A 481 1.16 10.22 -14.88
CA ALA A 481 1.48 9.04 -15.67
C ALA A 481 2.77 8.34 -15.18
N GLU A 482 3.75 9.09 -14.67
CA GLU A 482 4.97 8.55 -14.05
C GLU A 482 4.61 7.66 -12.85
N MET A 483 3.86 8.22 -11.89
CA MET A 483 3.42 7.46 -10.71
C MET A 483 2.48 6.30 -11.09
N ALA A 484 1.68 6.45 -12.15
CA ALA A 484 0.84 5.36 -12.65
C ALA A 484 1.64 4.21 -13.29
N LYS A 485 2.78 4.50 -13.96
CA LYS A 485 3.73 3.48 -14.43
C LYS A 485 4.44 2.77 -13.28
N VAL A 486 4.87 3.51 -12.25
CA VAL A 486 5.40 2.89 -11.02
C VAL A 486 4.35 1.95 -10.39
N VAL A 487 3.07 2.30 -10.40
CA VAL A 487 1.99 1.39 -9.95
C VAL A 487 1.79 0.19 -10.89
N GLU A 488 1.92 0.37 -12.21
CA GLU A 488 1.88 -0.74 -13.19
C GLU A 488 2.99 -1.76 -12.92
N GLU A 489 4.23 -1.30 -12.81
CA GLU A 489 5.42 -2.12 -12.50
C GLU A 489 5.28 -2.84 -11.15
N GLU A 490 4.75 -2.15 -10.13
CA GLU A 490 4.51 -2.67 -8.79
C GLU A 490 3.30 -3.61 -8.64
N LEU A 491 2.36 -3.57 -9.59
CA LEU A 491 1.29 -4.57 -9.71
C LEU A 491 1.73 -5.77 -10.55
N GLY A 492 2.70 -5.57 -11.45
CA GLY A 492 3.47 -6.61 -12.11
C GLY A 492 2.84 -7.19 -13.38
N ASN A 493 3.62 -8.03 -14.06
CA ASN A 493 3.29 -8.59 -15.37
C ASN A 493 2.69 -9.99 -15.29
N GLN A 494 1.92 -10.34 -16.31
CA GLN A 494 1.23 -11.62 -16.49
C GLN A 494 1.50 -12.15 -17.91
N ARG A 495 1.97 -13.40 -17.99
CA ARG A 495 2.17 -14.12 -19.25
C ARG A 495 0.92 -14.92 -19.60
N LYS A 496 0.44 -14.75 -20.84
CA LYS A 496 -0.65 -15.52 -21.42
C LYS A 496 -0.29 -15.96 -22.83
N ARG A 497 -0.77 -17.14 -23.25
CA ARG A 497 -0.89 -17.44 -24.67
C ARG A 497 -2.18 -16.83 -25.18
N LYS A 498 -2.05 -15.72 -25.91
CA LYS A 498 -3.18 -15.02 -26.52
C LYS A 498 -3.48 -15.63 -27.89
N ILE A 499 -4.74 -15.98 -28.13
CA ILE A 499 -5.12 -16.57 -29.41
C ILE A 499 -5.19 -15.49 -30.49
N ARG A 500 -4.54 -15.76 -31.64
CA ARG A 500 -4.51 -14.89 -32.81
C ARG A 500 -5.14 -15.59 -34.01
N GLU A 501 -6.37 -15.22 -34.32
CA GLU A 501 -7.06 -15.61 -35.56
C GLU A 501 -6.41 -14.91 -36.76
N GLN A 502 -5.55 -15.61 -37.51
CA GLN A 502 -5.09 -15.15 -38.82
C GLN A 502 -5.97 -15.75 -39.91
N ASN A 503 -6.75 -14.89 -40.57
CA ASN A 503 -7.59 -15.26 -41.70
C ASN A 503 -6.78 -15.09 -42.99
N SER A 504 -6.48 -16.18 -43.68
CA SER A 504 -5.96 -16.14 -45.06
C SER A 504 -7.13 -16.14 -46.04
N TYR A 505 -7.20 -15.13 -46.89
CA TYR A 505 -8.21 -15.02 -47.95
C TYR A 505 -7.58 -15.35 -49.31
N GLY A 506 -8.13 -16.34 -50.00
CA GLY A 506 -7.75 -16.73 -51.35
C GLY A 506 -8.63 -16.07 -52.42
N LEU A 507 -8.17 -16.15 -53.67
CA LEU A 507 -9.01 -15.86 -54.85
C LEU A 507 -10.04 -16.97 -55.14
N ASP A 508 -9.94 -18.10 -54.45
CA ASP A 508 -10.84 -19.26 -54.56
C ASP A 508 -11.30 -19.67 -53.16
N GLN A 509 -12.62 -19.82 -52.97
CA GLN A 509 -13.28 -20.03 -51.68
C GLN A 509 -12.91 -21.38 -51.03
N VAL A 510 -12.37 -22.32 -51.80
CA VAL A 510 -11.89 -23.62 -51.29
C VAL A 510 -10.57 -23.46 -50.51
N ARG A 511 -9.90 -22.30 -50.58
CA ARG A 511 -8.57 -22.06 -50.00
C ARG A 511 -8.54 -21.07 -48.83
N ASP A 512 -9.69 -20.54 -48.39
CA ASP A 512 -9.77 -19.64 -47.23
C ASP A 512 -9.49 -20.39 -45.90
N GLY A 513 -8.23 -20.37 -45.46
CA GLY A 513 -7.79 -21.00 -44.21
C GLY A 513 -7.76 -20.03 -43.03
N VAL A 514 -8.29 -20.45 -41.88
CA VAL A 514 -8.09 -19.77 -40.59
C VAL A 514 -7.03 -20.53 -39.80
N SER A 515 -5.88 -19.89 -39.57
CA SER A 515 -4.87 -20.40 -38.64
C SER A 515 -5.02 -19.73 -37.28
N LEU A 516 -5.20 -20.55 -36.24
CA LEU A 516 -5.17 -20.13 -34.85
C LEU A 516 -3.73 -20.19 -34.33
N GLY A 517 -3.07 -19.03 -34.30
CA GLY A 517 -1.83 -18.87 -33.53
C GLY A 517 -2.13 -18.76 -32.04
N LYS A 518 -1.19 -19.19 -31.19
CA LYS A 518 -1.17 -18.93 -29.75
C LYS A 518 0.13 -18.20 -29.44
N ASP A 519 0.10 -16.87 -29.55
CA ASP A 519 1.25 -16.00 -29.32
C ASP A 519 1.47 -15.87 -27.81
N GLU A 520 2.68 -16.14 -27.28
CA GLU A 520 3.00 -15.83 -25.88
C GLU A 520 3.20 -14.33 -25.72
N VAL A 521 2.40 -13.70 -24.85
CA VAL A 521 2.38 -12.26 -24.61
C VAL A 521 2.58 -11.99 -23.12
N ASN A 522 3.50 -11.08 -22.80
CA ASN A 522 3.80 -10.64 -21.44
C ASN A 522 3.35 -9.17 -21.28
N ASN A 523 2.21 -8.97 -20.62
CA ASN A 523 1.59 -7.67 -20.40
C ASN A 523 1.50 -7.36 -18.89
N PRO A 524 1.36 -6.08 -18.48
CA PRO A 524 0.94 -5.75 -17.12
C PRO A 524 -0.43 -6.37 -16.79
N ILE A 525 -0.70 -6.65 -15.50
CA ILE A 525 -2.06 -7.03 -15.07
C ILE A 525 -3.05 -5.86 -15.12
N VAL A 526 -2.54 -4.63 -15.03
CA VAL A 526 -3.27 -3.37 -14.96
C VAL A 526 -2.42 -2.29 -15.63
N ASP A 527 -2.79 -1.83 -16.82
CA ASP A 527 -2.05 -0.75 -17.50
C ASP A 527 -2.15 0.56 -16.70
N TYR A 528 -1.14 1.44 -16.80
CA TYR A 528 -1.10 2.75 -16.15
C TYR A 528 -2.34 3.62 -16.46
N GLU A 529 -2.90 3.51 -17.67
CA GLU A 529 -4.18 4.16 -18.03
C GLU A 529 -5.35 3.70 -17.15
N GLN A 530 -5.38 2.42 -16.74
CA GLN A 530 -6.41 1.90 -15.83
C GLN A 530 -6.23 2.45 -14.41
N VAL A 531 -4.99 2.66 -13.96
CA VAL A 531 -4.68 3.32 -12.68
C VAL A 531 -5.11 4.79 -12.71
N MET A 532 -4.82 5.51 -13.80
CA MET A 532 -5.22 6.91 -14.00
C MET A 532 -6.75 7.09 -14.11
N ARG A 533 -7.45 6.11 -14.68
CA ARG A 533 -8.93 6.11 -14.81
C ARG A 533 -9.66 5.42 -13.66
N LEU A 534 -8.97 4.94 -12.63
CA LEU A 534 -9.57 4.19 -11.52
C LEU A 534 -10.59 5.07 -10.75
N PRO A 535 -11.85 4.64 -10.59
CA PRO A 535 -12.84 5.46 -9.86
C PRO A 535 -12.50 5.62 -8.39
N ASN A 536 -13.00 6.68 -7.74
CA ASN A 536 -12.87 6.83 -6.30
C ASN A 536 -13.47 5.61 -5.57
N LEU A 537 -12.95 5.32 -4.37
CA LEU A 537 -13.28 4.14 -3.55
C LEU A 537 -12.98 2.78 -4.21
N ASN A 538 -12.24 2.77 -5.33
CA ASN A 538 -11.69 1.56 -5.93
C ASN A 538 -10.16 1.58 -5.74
N PHE A 539 -9.58 0.42 -5.38
CA PHE A 539 -8.16 0.26 -5.11
C PHE A 539 -7.65 -1.05 -5.71
N TYR A 540 -6.43 -1.06 -6.21
CA TYR A 540 -5.69 -2.30 -6.47
C TYR A 540 -4.87 -2.65 -5.23
N VAL A 541 -5.13 -3.82 -4.65
CA VAL A 541 -4.51 -4.29 -3.40
C VAL A 541 -3.60 -5.46 -3.72
N ARG A 542 -2.29 -5.28 -3.46
CA ARG A 542 -1.30 -6.36 -3.46
C ARG A 542 -1.08 -6.80 -2.01
N LEU A 543 -1.40 -8.07 -1.74
CA LEU A 543 -1.12 -8.72 -0.45
C LEU A 543 0.29 -9.36 -0.50
N PRO A 544 0.97 -9.53 0.66
CA PRO A 544 2.21 -10.30 0.74
C PRO A 544 1.98 -11.78 0.44
N GLY A 545 2.93 -12.44 -0.23
CA GLY A 545 2.85 -13.86 -0.62
C GLY A 545 2.19 -14.09 -1.99
N GLU A 546 1.86 -15.35 -2.29
CA GLU A 546 1.39 -15.81 -3.62
C GLU A 546 -0.11 -15.54 -3.87
N TYR A 547 -0.60 -14.37 -3.48
CA TYR A 547 -2.02 -14.00 -3.63
C TYR A 547 -2.27 -13.12 -4.87
N PRO A 548 -3.41 -13.31 -5.56
CA PRO A 548 -3.78 -12.43 -6.67
C PRO A 548 -4.00 -11.00 -6.19
N VAL A 549 -3.67 -10.03 -7.04
CA VAL A 549 -4.01 -8.62 -6.81
C VAL A 549 -5.52 -8.47 -6.85
N VAL A 550 -6.08 -7.77 -5.85
CA VAL A 550 -7.52 -7.58 -5.71
C VAL A 550 -7.92 -6.17 -6.11
N ARG A 551 -8.85 -6.04 -7.06
CA ARG A 551 -9.53 -4.77 -7.33
C ARG A 551 -10.63 -4.54 -6.28
N LEU A 552 -10.21 -4.09 -5.11
CA LEU A 552 -11.08 -3.84 -3.97
C LEU A 552 -12.00 -2.64 -4.23
N LYS A 553 -13.32 -2.88 -4.20
CA LYS A 553 -14.36 -1.86 -4.38
C LYS A 553 -15.01 -1.57 -3.02
N LEU A 554 -14.65 -0.43 -2.41
CA LEU A 554 -15.20 -0.03 -1.13
C LEU A 554 -16.59 0.58 -1.29
N LYS A 555 -17.44 0.33 -0.30
CA LYS A 555 -18.67 1.09 -0.08
C LYS A 555 -18.33 2.29 0.81
N TYR A 556 -18.79 3.48 0.44
CA TYR A 556 -18.73 4.62 1.37
C TYR A 556 -19.59 4.32 2.59
N ARG A 557 -19.04 4.58 3.78
CA ARG A 557 -19.78 4.57 5.05
C ARG A 557 -19.71 5.98 5.60
N GLU A 558 -20.87 6.60 5.76
CA GLU A 558 -20.98 7.82 6.55
C GLU A 558 -20.57 7.51 7.99
N GLN A 559 -19.70 8.34 8.55
CA GLN A 559 -19.15 8.13 9.89
C GLN A 559 -19.78 9.13 10.85
N LYS A 560 -20.27 8.64 11.98
CA LYS A 560 -20.77 9.50 13.06
C LYS A 560 -19.59 10.28 13.63
N LYS A 561 -19.73 11.61 13.68
CA LYS A 561 -18.81 12.46 14.42
C LYS A 561 -19.25 12.47 15.88
N HIS A 562 -18.41 11.95 16.76
CA HIS A 562 -18.65 11.87 18.20
C HIS A 562 -18.05 13.08 18.93
N HIS A 563 -16.96 13.64 18.41
CA HIS A 563 -16.24 14.77 19.00
C HIS A 563 -15.97 15.85 17.95
N PRO A 564 -15.75 17.11 18.37
CA PRO A 564 -15.18 18.14 17.49
C PRO A 564 -13.74 17.77 17.13
N GLY A 565 -13.33 18.08 15.89
CA GLY A 565 -11.96 17.84 15.42
C GLY A 565 -10.92 18.64 16.20
N LEU A 566 -11.19 19.95 16.39
CA LEU A 566 -10.39 20.85 17.22
C LEU A 566 -11.31 21.56 18.23
N ILE A 567 -10.85 21.73 19.47
CA ILE A 567 -11.38 22.73 20.41
C ILE A 567 -10.28 23.78 20.57
N GLU A 568 -10.45 25.00 20.03
CA GLU A 568 -9.36 26.01 20.05
C GLU A 568 -8.96 26.37 21.48
N ARG A 569 -7.71 26.05 21.85
CA ARG A 569 -7.10 26.40 23.12
C ARG A 569 -6.80 27.90 23.15
N ASN A 570 -7.08 28.56 24.26
CA ASN A 570 -6.64 29.94 24.51
C ASN A 570 -5.13 29.97 24.81
N ILE A 571 -4.30 29.87 23.76
CA ILE A 571 -2.85 30.05 23.89
C ILE A 571 -2.56 31.53 24.13
N HIS A 572 -2.20 31.85 25.37
CA HIS A 572 -1.47 33.06 25.66
C HIS A 572 -0.07 32.95 25.05
N ASP A 573 0.09 33.40 23.79
CA ASP A 573 1.38 33.60 23.11
C ASP A 573 2.09 34.81 23.75
N ALA A 574 2.40 34.66 25.03
CA ALA A 574 2.79 35.69 25.99
C ALA A 574 4.26 35.57 26.42
N LEU A 575 5.05 34.76 25.68
CA LEU A 575 6.45 35.09 25.42
C LEU A 575 6.52 36.59 25.15
N SER A 576 7.30 37.31 25.97
CA SER A 576 7.22 38.77 25.97
C SER A 576 7.41 39.34 24.56
N PRO A 577 6.83 40.52 24.23
CA PRO A 577 7.04 41.20 22.94
C PRO A 577 8.51 41.51 22.61
N GLU A 578 9.43 41.17 23.51
CA GLU A 578 10.88 41.15 23.33
C GLU A 578 11.33 39.89 22.58
N LEU A 579 10.80 38.69 22.87
CA LEU A 579 11.16 37.48 22.12
C LEU A 579 10.65 37.55 20.68
N GLU A 580 9.43 38.05 20.41
CA GLU A 580 9.02 38.29 19.01
C GLU A 580 9.98 39.25 18.30
N LYS A 581 10.41 40.33 18.96
CA LYS A 581 11.43 41.25 18.42
C LYS A 581 12.76 40.55 18.20
N VAL A 582 13.20 39.64 19.08
CA VAL A 582 14.46 38.91 18.90
C VAL A 582 14.35 37.83 17.83
N ILE A 583 13.24 37.10 17.71
CA ILE A 583 13.01 36.16 16.59
C ILE A 583 13.05 36.93 15.27
N GLN A 584 12.32 38.04 15.15
CA GLN A 584 12.39 38.91 13.97
C GLN A 584 13.77 39.53 13.74
N ALA A 585 14.54 39.83 14.80
CA ALA A 585 15.90 40.35 14.68
C ALA A 585 16.89 39.27 14.23
N ASN A 586 16.75 38.04 14.73
CA ASN A 586 17.55 36.88 14.33
C ASN A 586 17.26 36.51 12.87
N GLU A 587 15.99 36.42 12.48
CA GLU A 587 15.55 36.16 11.10
C GLU A 587 16.05 37.28 10.15
N ARG A 588 15.95 38.56 10.55
CA ARG A 588 16.55 39.67 9.79
C ARG A 588 18.07 39.56 9.69
N ALA A 589 18.77 39.31 10.79
CA ALA A 589 20.24 39.18 10.80
C ALA A 589 20.73 38.04 9.91
N ALA A 590 20.04 36.88 9.94
CA ALA A 590 20.31 35.77 9.04
C ALA A 590 20.08 36.16 7.56
N SER A 591 18.94 36.79 7.25
CA SER A 591 18.66 37.24 5.87
C SER A 591 19.67 38.26 5.34
N VAL A 592 20.12 39.20 6.18
CA VAL A 592 21.16 40.20 5.85
C VAL A 592 22.53 39.56 5.68
N ALA A 593 22.80 38.45 6.38
CA ALA A 593 24.01 37.64 6.19
C ALA A 593 23.92 36.71 4.95
N GLY A 594 22.82 36.71 4.19
CA GLY A 594 22.59 35.80 3.07
C GLY A 594 22.20 34.37 3.48
N LEU A 595 21.89 34.15 4.76
CA LEU A 595 21.65 32.83 5.36
C LEU A 595 20.15 32.50 5.35
N ALA A 596 19.66 32.01 4.22
CA ALA A 596 18.37 31.35 4.14
C ALA A 596 18.55 29.84 4.35
N PHE A 597 18.06 29.32 5.48
CA PHE A 597 17.91 27.88 5.72
C PHE A 597 16.43 27.53 5.50
N PRO A 598 16.00 27.20 4.26
CA PRO A 598 14.60 26.90 3.99
C PRO A 598 14.21 25.59 4.67
N THR A 599 13.31 25.65 5.64
CA THR A 599 12.55 24.45 6.07
C THR A 599 11.82 23.90 4.85
N GLY A 600 11.81 22.58 4.62
CA GLY A 600 11.52 21.96 3.33
C GLY A 600 10.22 22.36 2.62
N ASP A 601 9.23 22.91 3.33
CA ASP A 601 8.02 23.51 2.72
C ASP A 601 8.32 24.69 1.79
N GLU A 602 9.35 25.51 2.08
CA GLU A 602 9.74 26.64 1.21
C GLU A 602 10.37 26.18 -0.10
N VAL A 603 10.94 24.97 -0.14
CA VAL A 603 11.47 24.35 -1.37
C VAL A 603 10.32 23.75 -2.18
N LEU A 604 9.38 23.07 -1.51
CA LEU A 604 8.15 22.56 -2.12
C LEU A 604 7.29 23.67 -2.73
N GLU A 605 7.16 24.82 -2.06
CA GLU A 605 6.46 26.00 -2.60
C GLU A 605 7.18 26.57 -3.84
N LYS A 606 8.52 26.71 -3.81
CA LYS A 606 9.31 27.21 -4.96
C LYS A 606 9.28 26.27 -6.16
N GLY A 607 9.28 24.95 -5.94
CA GLY A 607 9.14 23.93 -6.98
C GLY A 607 7.83 24.01 -7.77
N SER A 608 6.82 24.73 -7.26
CA SER A 608 5.55 24.98 -7.96
C SER A 608 5.49 26.31 -8.72
N ASN A 609 6.44 27.22 -8.52
CA ASN A 609 6.42 28.59 -9.06
C ASN A 609 7.81 29.06 -9.50
N SER A 610 8.41 28.37 -10.47
CA SER A 610 9.71 28.74 -11.05
C SER A 610 9.58 29.18 -12.52
N GLU A 611 9.03 30.39 -12.72
CA GLU A 611 9.38 31.22 -13.89
C GLU A 611 10.39 32.29 -13.44
N THR A 612 11.28 32.69 -14.35
CA THR A 612 12.56 33.36 -14.03
C THR A 612 12.44 34.85 -13.72
N ALA A 613 13.05 35.27 -12.60
CA ALA A 613 13.24 36.68 -12.25
C ALA A 613 14.65 36.93 -11.66
N THR A 614 15.65 37.07 -12.53
CA THR A 614 17.05 37.34 -12.16
C THR A 614 17.26 38.81 -11.77
N THR A 615 17.38 39.11 -10.47
CA THR A 615 17.70 40.46 -9.98
C THR A 615 19.22 40.68 -9.83
N ILE A 616 19.80 41.42 -10.77
CA ILE A 616 21.16 41.97 -10.63
C ILE A 616 21.11 43.23 -9.75
N ASN A 617 21.99 43.35 -8.76
CA ASN A 617 22.06 44.48 -7.83
C ASN A 617 23.29 45.37 -8.09
N THR A 618 23.06 46.63 -8.43
CA THR A 618 24.05 47.72 -8.25
C THR A 618 23.30 49.04 -7.97
N PRO A 619 23.71 49.87 -6.99
CA PRO A 619 22.81 50.88 -6.41
C PRO A 619 22.96 52.29 -7.01
N ALA A 620 21.85 53.03 -7.07
CA ALA A 620 21.85 54.48 -7.29
C ALA A 620 20.77 55.18 -6.43
N THR A 621 21.22 56.01 -5.49
CA THR A 621 20.35 56.86 -4.65
C THR A 621 19.82 58.05 -5.43
N VAL A 622 18.53 58.41 -5.33
CA VAL A 622 18.03 59.81 -5.27
C VAL A 622 16.53 59.91 -4.94
N ARG A 623 16.23 60.73 -3.92
CA ARG A 623 15.02 61.52 -3.58
C ARG A 623 13.61 61.04 -4.03
N GLN A 624 12.73 60.91 -3.03
CA GLN A 624 11.28 61.05 -3.21
C GLN A 624 10.85 62.52 -3.37
N THR A 625 9.84 62.80 -4.20
CA THR A 625 8.65 63.62 -3.86
C THR A 625 7.59 63.50 -4.98
N PRO A 626 6.28 63.70 -4.71
CA PRO A 626 5.21 63.11 -5.54
C PRO A 626 4.43 64.09 -6.44
N VAL A 627 3.79 63.57 -7.49
CA VAL A 627 2.70 64.26 -8.22
C VAL A 627 1.54 63.29 -8.49
N VAL A 628 0.32 63.81 -8.36
CA VAL A 628 -0.98 63.12 -8.47
C VAL A 628 -1.42 62.90 -9.92
N ALA A 629 -2.08 61.78 -10.21
CA ALA A 629 -3.06 61.67 -11.30
C ALA A 629 -4.20 60.69 -10.94
N LYS A 630 -5.41 60.92 -11.48
CA LYS A 630 -6.58 60.04 -11.38
C LYS A 630 -6.93 59.46 -12.79
N PRO A 631 -7.75 58.39 -12.88
CA PRO A 631 -7.84 57.53 -14.08
C PRO A 631 -8.98 57.92 -15.05
N VAL A 632 -9.43 56.95 -15.87
CA VAL A 632 -10.50 57.00 -16.90
C VAL A 632 -9.94 57.51 -18.26
N THR A 633 -10.21 56.92 -19.44
CA THR A 633 -11.52 56.51 -20.02
C THR A 633 -11.40 55.46 -21.14
N ALA A 634 -12.44 54.62 -21.32
CA ALA A 634 -13.07 54.12 -22.58
C ALA A 634 -12.22 53.42 -23.68
N SER A 635 -12.69 52.54 -24.57
CA SER A 635 -13.89 51.72 -24.90
C SER A 635 -13.56 51.08 -26.30
N ALA A 636 -14.37 50.32 -27.07
CA ALA A 636 -15.79 49.99 -27.07
C ALA A 636 -16.11 48.76 -27.98
N ILE A 637 -17.28 48.12 -27.78
CA ILE A 637 -18.18 47.49 -28.80
C ILE A 637 -17.63 46.21 -29.52
N SER A 638 -18.36 45.11 -29.76
CA SER A 638 -19.79 44.84 -30.10
C SER A 638 -20.22 43.41 -29.64
N GLN A 639 -21.43 42.84 -29.82
CA GLN A 639 -22.72 43.30 -30.38
C GLN A 639 -23.95 42.72 -29.60
N LYS A 640 -24.88 41.95 -30.23
CA LYS A 640 -26.17 41.49 -29.67
C LYS A 640 -26.79 40.25 -30.40
N PRO A 641 -27.92 39.63 -29.93
CA PRO A 641 -28.12 38.15 -29.99
C PRO A 641 -29.56 37.63 -30.32
N ALA A 642 -29.79 36.31 -30.07
CA ALA A 642 -31.07 35.63 -29.80
C ALA A 642 -32.02 35.41 -31.01
N PRO A 643 -33.11 34.57 -30.98
CA PRO A 643 -34.10 34.29 -29.90
C PRO A 643 -34.21 32.79 -29.47
N ALA A 644 -35.04 32.29 -28.52
CA ALA A 644 -35.83 32.80 -27.36
C ALA A 644 -37.35 32.45 -27.32
N VAL A 645 -37.80 31.73 -26.27
CA VAL A 645 -39.18 31.56 -25.74
C VAL A 645 -39.05 31.17 -24.24
N THR A 646 -39.06 32.07 -23.24
CA THR A 646 -40.18 32.67 -22.45
C THR A 646 -41.01 31.71 -21.55
N ALA A 647 -41.58 32.10 -20.38
CA ALA A 647 -41.33 33.16 -19.36
C ALA A 647 -42.38 33.03 -18.20
N VAL A 648 -42.53 34.07 -17.33
CA VAL A 648 -43.69 34.38 -16.40
C VAL A 648 -43.68 33.65 -15.03
N ASN A 649 -43.82 34.28 -13.84
CA ASN A 649 -43.86 35.72 -13.43
C ASN A 649 -43.46 35.96 -11.94
N LYS A 650 -43.38 37.25 -11.54
CA LYS A 650 -43.24 37.85 -10.17
C LYS A 650 -44.51 38.72 -9.86
N PRO A 651 -44.65 39.58 -8.80
CA PRO A 651 -43.74 40.04 -7.71
C PRO A 651 -44.37 40.13 -6.26
N ASP A 652 -43.60 40.62 -5.26
CA ASP A 652 -43.89 41.81 -4.38
C ASP A 652 -43.30 41.75 -2.93
N GLU A 653 -43.18 42.93 -2.29
CA GLU A 653 -42.48 43.30 -1.01
C GLU A 653 -43.51 43.90 0.02
N PRO A 654 -43.21 44.56 1.20
CA PRO A 654 -41.93 45.10 1.79
C PRO A 654 -41.68 45.02 3.35
N VAL A 655 -40.43 45.33 3.76
CA VAL A 655 -39.95 46.13 4.94
C VAL A 655 -40.18 45.78 6.46
N LEU A 656 -39.04 45.72 7.17
CA LEU A 656 -38.57 45.97 8.58
C LEU A 656 -39.37 46.88 9.58
N PRO A 657 -38.94 47.13 10.87
CA PRO A 657 -38.05 46.43 11.85
C PRO A 657 -38.63 46.34 13.31
N VAL A 658 -37.83 45.96 14.36
CA VAL A 658 -37.72 46.63 15.70
C VAL A 658 -36.73 45.91 16.67
N LYS A 659 -36.18 46.62 17.68
CA LYS A 659 -35.38 46.13 18.83
C LYS A 659 -35.93 46.72 20.15
N HIS A 660 -35.84 45.97 21.27
CA HIS A 660 -35.29 46.34 22.61
C HIS A 660 -35.88 45.53 23.80
N SER A 661 -35.04 45.25 24.81
CA SER A 661 -35.32 44.60 26.12
C SER A 661 -35.93 45.61 27.15
N PRO A 662 -36.25 45.32 28.45
CA PRO A 662 -35.40 44.64 29.47
C PRO A 662 -36.12 43.89 30.65
N VAL A 663 -35.38 43.65 31.76
CA VAL A 663 -35.79 43.45 33.20
C VAL A 663 -35.69 42.03 33.83
N THR A 664 -35.07 42.00 35.03
CA THR A 664 -34.87 40.93 36.05
C THR A 664 -35.02 41.56 37.47
N PRO A 665 -34.93 40.86 38.63
CA PRO A 665 -34.84 39.41 38.90
C PRO A 665 -36.19 38.89 39.47
N PRO A 666 -36.47 38.45 40.74
CA PRO A 666 -35.69 38.25 41.99
C PRO A 666 -35.36 36.75 42.28
N ALA A 667 -35.11 36.37 43.55
CA ALA A 667 -34.87 34.98 44.01
C ALA A 667 -35.33 34.74 45.47
N THR A 668 -35.58 33.47 45.88
CA THR A 668 -35.71 33.04 47.30
C THR A 668 -35.51 31.52 47.47
N GLU A 669 -34.95 31.09 48.60
CA GLU A 669 -34.83 29.70 49.12
C GLU A 669 -36.08 29.34 50.01
N PRO A 670 -36.20 28.25 50.85
CA PRO A 670 -35.23 27.20 51.26
C PRO A 670 -35.78 25.76 51.59
N GLU A 671 -34.89 24.95 52.20
CA GLU A 671 -35.10 23.82 53.17
C GLU A 671 -35.58 22.38 52.80
N LYS A 672 -34.61 21.43 52.94
CA LYS A 672 -34.55 20.24 53.85
C LYS A 672 -35.55 19.04 53.83
N ASN A 673 -34.97 17.89 54.24
CA ASN A 673 -35.53 16.70 54.94
C ASN A 673 -36.21 15.54 54.17
N ASN A 674 -35.42 14.49 53.91
CA ASN A 674 -35.41 13.18 54.62
C ASN A 674 -36.72 12.50 55.15
N LEU A 675 -36.68 11.14 55.12
CA LEU A 675 -37.56 10.14 55.80
C LEU A 675 -38.91 9.85 55.09
N VAL A 676 -39.53 8.64 55.13
CA VAL A 676 -39.17 7.36 55.80
C VAL A 676 -39.65 6.12 55.00
N SER A 677 -39.29 4.91 55.45
CA SER A 677 -39.53 3.60 54.82
C SER A 677 -40.67 2.77 55.43
N LEU A 678 -41.12 1.71 54.72
CA LEU A 678 -41.88 0.54 55.22
C LEU A 678 -41.63 -0.67 54.28
N HIS A 679 -40.83 -1.70 54.60
CA HIS A 679 -40.95 -2.83 55.56
C HIS A 679 -41.86 -4.01 55.14
N SER A 680 -41.27 -5.17 54.78
CA SER A 680 -41.90 -6.50 54.96
C SER A 680 -40.87 -7.67 55.01
N ILE A 681 -40.91 -8.43 56.12
CA ILE A 681 -40.78 -9.91 56.28
C ILE A 681 -39.79 -10.65 55.34
N ARG A 682 -38.64 -11.27 55.73
CA ARG A 682 -38.22 -12.14 56.87
C ARG A 682 -38.47 -13.66 56.70
N GLN A 683 -37.42 -14.40 56.32
CA GLN A 683 -37.08 -15.80 56.71
C GLN A 683 -35.59 -16.04 56.33
N THR A 684 -34.58 -15.97 57.22
CA THR A 684 -34.13 -16.87 58.33
C THR A 684 -33.35 -18.14 57.90
N ALA A 685 -32.01 -18.01 57.89
CA ALA A 685 -30.93 -18.83 58.51
C ALA A 685 -31.11 -20.36 58.75
N PRO A 686 -30.02 -21.17 58.77
CA PRO A 686 -29.17 -21.22 59.97
C PRO A 686 -27.64 -21.38 59.77
N SER A 687 -26.88 -20.98 60.80
CA SER A 687 -25.55 -21.50 61.19
C SER A 687 -25.70 -22.35 62.48
N PRO A 688 -24.71 -23.16 62.95
CA PRO A 688 -23.62 -22.60 63.78
C PRO A 688 -22.25 -23.36 63.82
N ASP A 689 -21.22 -22.61 64.22
CA ASP A 689 -20.12 -22.84 65.17
C ASP A 689 -19.38 -24.20 65.35
N SER A 690 -18.04 -24.11 65.35
CA SER A 690 -17.13 -24.72 66.36
C SER A 690 -15.82 -23.92 66.45
N GLY A 691 -15.11 -23.90 67.59
CA GLY A 691 -13.87 -23.10 67.76
C GLY A 691 -13.18 -23.26 69.14
N LEU A 692 -12.26 -22.31 69.48
CA LEU A 692 -11.41 -22.17 70.70
C LEU A 692 -10.05 -22.96 70.69
N PRO A 693 -9.02 -22.59 71.51
CA PRO A 693 -8.53 -21.25 71.93
C PRO A 693 -6.96 -21.14 72.08
N VAL A 694 -6.48 -20.16 72.89
CA VAL A 694 -5.08 -19.85 73.38
C VAL A 694 -4.24 -19.00 72.40
N ALA A 695 -3.77 -17.74 72.62
CA ALA A 695 -3.21 -16.95 73.76
C ALA A 695 -1.64 -17.09 73.89
N GLU A 696 -0.80 -16.12 74.33
CA GLU A 696 -0.94 -14.85 75.11
C GLU A 696 0.00 -13.69 74.60
N THR A 697 0.19 -12.61 75.38
CA THR A 697 1.06 -11.39 75.18
C THR A 697 2.00 -11.19 76.40
N PRO A 698 2.77 -10.07 76.68
CA PRO A 698 3.02 -8.75 76.03
C PRO A 698 4.51 -8.21 76.12
N SER A 699 4.70 -6.87 76.02
CA SER A 699 5.81 -6.01 76.60
C SER A 699 7.25 -6.07 76.02
N GLU A 700 8.11 -5.02 76.00
CA GLU A 700 8.03 -3.59 76.39
C GLU A 700 9.18 -2.69 75.81
N HIS A 701 8.97 -1.34 75.79
CA HIS A 701 9.96 -0.23 75.90
C HIS A 701 11.19 -0.07 74.94
N ALA A 702 11.81 1.11 74.69
CA ALA A 702 11.42 2.53 74.88
C ALA A 702 12.31 3.53 74.06
N VAL A 703 11.83 4.79 74.00
CA VAL A 703 12.35 6.08 73.46
C VAL A 703 13.86 6.38 73.62
N SER A 704 14.53 7.02 72.61
CA SER A 704 15.19 8.36 72.71
C SER A 704 16.19 8.78 71.59
N SER A 705 16.19 10.10 71.29
CA SER A 705 17.32 11.01 70.90
C SER A 705 18.28 10.73 69.71
N ALA A 706 18.31 11.72 68.79
CA ALA A 706 19.50 12.20 68.05
C ALA A 706 20.30 13.22 68.95
N PRO A 707 21.42 13.88 68.54
CA PRO A 707 22.02 14.01 67.19
C PRO A 707 23.58 14.05 67.08
N SER A 708 24.07 14.34 65.87
CA SER A 708 25.28 15.12 65.53
C SER A 708 26.67 14.46 65.30
N GLU A 709 27.39 15.10 64.36
CA GLU A 709 28.85 15.27 64.18
C GLU A 709 29.84 14.10 63.91
N ALA A 710 30.23 14.05 62.63
CA ALA A 710 31.59 14.35 62.12
C ALA A 710 32.70 13.26 61.98
N ALA A 711 33.18 13.19 60.72
CA ALA A 711 34.58 13.02 60.27
C ALA A 711 35.21 11.62 60.06
N ALA A 712 36.25 11.63 59.21
CA ALA A 712 37.30 10.61 58.99
C ALA A 712 36.95 9.28 58.26
N SER A 713 36.81 9.36 56.94
CA SER A 713 37.51 8.52 55.94
C SER A 713 38.07 7.13 56.31
N VAL A 714 37.47 6.05 55.78
CA VAL A 714 38.17 4.87 55.20
C VAL A 714 37.35 4.37 54.00
N VAL A 715 38.01 3.97 52.90
CA VAL A 715 37.37 3.28 51.76
C VAL A 715 37.60 1.77 51.86
N PRO A 716 36.55 0.94 51.93
CA PRO A 716 36.65 -0.51 51.72
C PRO A 716 36.52 -0.82 50.22
N SER A 717 37.53 -1.46 49.63
CA SER A 717 37.48 -1.91 48.24
C SER A 717 36.55 -3.11 48.05
N VAL A 718 35.51 -2.96 47.23
CA VAL A 718 34.71 -4.12 46.75
C VAL A 718 35.52 -4.88 45.69
N ALA A 719 35.49 -6.21 45.74
CA ALA A 719 36.35 -7.06 44.93
C ALA A 719 35.91 -7.15 43.46
N LEU A 720 36.89 -7.10 42.55
CA LEU A 720 36.70 -7.36 41.11
C LEU A 720 36.41 -8.86 40.86
N PRO A 721 35.47 -9.21 39.96
CA PRO A 721 35.19 -10.60 39.59
C PRO A 721 36.42 -11.38 39.12
N ALA A 722 36.48 -12.68 39.43
CA ALA A 722 37.65 -13.53 39.20
C ALA A 722 38.11 -13.59 37.72
N ALA A 723 37.21 -13.38 36.76
CA ALA A 723 37.52 -13.32 35.34
C ALA A 723 38.51 -12.21 34.94
N LEU A 724 38.64 -11.13 35.74
CA LEU A 724 39.60 -10.06 35.51
C LEU A 724 40.97 -10.30 36.16
N GLN A 725 41.09 -11.27 37.08
CA GLN A 725 42.37 -11.59 37.73
C GLN A 725 43.27 -12.48 36.84
N SER A 726 42.67 -13.34 36.01
CA SER A 726 43.40 -14.21 35.07
C SER A 726 44.14 -13.45 33.96
N LEU A 727 43.62 -12.29 33.55
CA LEU A 727 44.23 -11.42 32.53
C LEU A 727 45.49 -10.68 33.02
N ARG A 728 45.73 -10.61 34.34
CA ARG A 728 46.85 -9.84 34.91
C ARG A 728 48.18 -10.59 34.97
N ASN A 729 48.15 -11.92 34.84
CA ASN A 729 49.30 -12.80 35.08
C ASN A 729 49.89 -13.41 33.80
N ARG A 730 50.33 -12.56 32.86
CA ARG A 730 51.12 -13.00 31.69
C ARG A 730 52.34 -12.08 31.51
N PRO A 731 53.57 -12.61 31.38
CA PRO A 731 54.78 -11.78 31.35
C PRO A 731 54.89 -10.99 30.04
N VAL A 732 55.39 -9.76 30.16
CA VAL A 732 55.71 -8.88 29.03
C VAL A 732 57.15 -9.12 28.58
N SER A 733 57.37 -9.13 27.26
CA SER A 733 58.69 -9.09 26.61
C SER A 733 58.67 -7.98 25.55
N PRO A 734 59.83 -7.34 25.26
CA PRO A 734 59.84 -6.03 24.62
C PRO A 734 59.48 -6.01 23.13
N GLU A 735 58.96 -4.87 22.71
CA GLU A 735 58.49 -4.55 21.36
C GLU A 735 59.62 -4.06 20.44
N PRO A 736 59.67 -4.54 19.18
CA PRO A 736 60.34 -3.87 18.08
C PRO A 736 59.33 -3.35 17.03
N ALA A 737 59.59 -2.17 16.48
CA ALA A 737 58.81 -1.56 15.40
C ALA A 737 59.68 -1.26 14.17
N PRO A 738 59.11 -1.03 12.96
CA PRO A 738 57.72 -1.25 12.54
C PRO A 738 57.59 -2.48 11.60
N THR A 739 56.36 -2.95 11.36
CA THR A 739 56.10 -4.06 10.41
C THR A 739 55.44 -3.57 9.11
N SER A 740 55.81 -4.21 7.99
CA SER A 740 55.24 -3.94 6.66
C SER A 740 53.74 -4.27 6.60
N ALA A 741 52.99 -3.55 5.76
CA ALA A 741 51.54 -3.72 5.56
C ALA A 741 51.14 -5.18 5.24
N LEU A 742 52.02 -5.93 4.57
CA LEU A 742 51.82 -7.36 4.25
C LEU A 742 51.62 -8.21 5.52
N GLY A 743 52.28 -7.85 6.63
CA GLY A 743 52.13 -8.51 7.93
C GLY A 743 50.79 -8.26 8.62
N MET A 744 50.12 -7.13 8.33
CA MET A 744 48.76 -6.87 8.86
C MET A 744 47.72 -7.76 8.17
N LEU A 745 47.82 -7.90 6.84
CA LEU A 745 46.91 -8.75 6.05
C LEU A 745 47.01 -10.23 6.43
N GLN A 746 48.23 -10.77 6.62
CA GLN A 746 48.41 -12.16 7.08
C GLN A 746 47.77 -12.41 8.45
N LYS A 747 47.80 -11.42 9.35
CA LYS A 747 47.23 -11.52 10.70
C LYS A 747 45.70 -11.47 10.72
N ALA A 748 45.07 -10.85 9.71
CA ALA A 748 43.63 -10.88 9.51
C ALA A 748 43.14 -12.27 9.01
N ARG A 749 43.92 -12.93 8.14
CA ARG A 749 43.58 -14.25 7.52
C ARG A 749 43.56 -15.43 8.51
N GLN A 750 43.90 -15.25 9.79
CA GLN A 750 44.10 -16.33 10.78
C GLN A 750 43.08 -16.37 11.94
N ARG A 751 41.92 -15.71 11.83
CA ARG A 751 40.83 -15.85 12.82
C ARG A 751 39.83 -16.94 12.36
N PRO A 752 39.60 -18.01 13.16
CA PRO A 752 38.58 -19.00 12.86
C PRO A 752 37.18 -18.51 13.26
N VAL A 753 36.14 -19.10 12.65
CA VAL A 753 34.73 -18.94 12.99
C VAL A 753 34.19 -20.31 13.44
N ASN A 754 33.36 -20.34 14.49
CA ASN A 754 32.73 -21.57 14.99
C ASN A 754 31.35 -21.78 14.36
N THR A 755 31.00 -23.04 14.08
CA THR A 755 29.67 -23.50 13.62
C THR A 755 29.39 -24.89 14.16
N GLU A 756 28.23 -25.11 14.78
CA GLU A 756 27.61 -26.45 14.87
C GLU A 756 26.18 -26.39 15.45
N SER A 757 25.17 -26.71 14.63
CA SER A 757 24.01 -27.56 15.01
C SER A 757 23.08 -27.76 13.80
N ASP A 758 22.97 -29.03 13.38
CA ASP A 758 22.18 -29.61 12.29
C ASP A 758 20.67 -29.75 12.66
N GLN A 759 19.69 -30.11 11.79
CA GLN A 759 19.71 -30.79 10.48
C GLN A 759 18.38 -30.66 9.67
N GLN A 760 18.41 -31.17 8.41
CA GLN A 760 17.32 -31.68 7.55
C GLN A 760 16.42 -30.71 6.75
N GLY A 761 16.43 -30.88 5.41
CA GLY A 761 15.44 -30.34 4.47
C GLY A 761 16.00 -30.00 3.07
N GLU A 762 16.04 -30.96 2.15
CA GLU A 762 16.27 -30.72 0.71
C GLU A 762 15.04 -29.99 0.10
N ASP A 763 15.10 -29.23 -1.01
CA ASP A 763 15.93 -29.42 -2.21
C ASP A 763 16.05 -28.14 -3.09
N ASN A 764 17.06 -28.11 -3.98
CA ASN A 764 17.29 -27.23 -5.15
C ASN A 764 17.66 -25.72 -5.01
N ALA A 765 18.46 -25.28 -6.00
CA ALA A 765 18.83 -23.89 -6.37
C ALA A 765 19.91 -23.12 -5.57
N GLY A 766 21.04 -23.76 -5.25
CA GLY A 766 22.25 -23.07 -4.77
C GLY A 766 23.06 -22.38 -5.88
N GLY A 767 23.45 -21.12 -5.67
CA GLY A 767 24.44 -20.42 -6.51
C GLY A 767 25.84 -20.47 -5.86
N GLU A 768 26.83 -21.01 -6.57
CA GLU A 768 28.18 -21.20 -6.03
C GLU A 768 28.98 -19.88 -5.99
N SER A 769 29.33 -19.40 -4.78
CA SER A 769 30.27 -18.30 -4.61
C SER A 769 31.72 -18.81 -4.75
N MET A 770 32.31 -18.67 -5.93
CA MET A 770 33.70 -19.09 -6.17
C MET A 770 34.71 -18.28 -5.36
N ASN A 771 35.42 -18.96 -4.44
CA ASN A 771 36.58 -18.39 -3.74
C ASN A 771 37.79 -18.34 -4.69
N LEU A 772 38.06 -17.17 -5.26
CA LEU A 772 39.26 -16.90 -6.07
C LEU A 772 40.51 -16.74 -5.19
N GLU A 773 41.35 -17.78 -5.09
CA GLU A 773 42.70 -17.60 -4.55
C GLU A 773 43.57 -16.77 -5.50
N MET A 774 44.13 -15.69 -4.95
CA MET A 774 44.86 -14.66 -5.67
C MET A 774 46.30 -14.60 -5.14
N HIS A 775 47.26 -14.96 -5.98
CA HIS A 775 48.68 -14.80 -5.69
C HIS A 775 49.15 -13.41 -6.11
N VAL A 776 49.95 -12.77 -5.25
CA VAL A 776 50.59 -11.47 -5.53
C VAL A 776 52.10 -11.65 -5.42
N SER A 777 52.83 -11.19 -6.43
CA SER A 777 54.30 -11.23 -6.48
C SER A 777 54.87 -9.90 -6.94
N GLU A 778 55.93 -9.46 -6.28
CA GLU A 778 56.63 -8.21 -6.55
C GLU A 778 57.65 -8.40 -7.68
N ARG A 779 57.67 -7.47 -8.63
CA ARG A 779 58.62 -7.42 -9.76
C ARG A 779 59.82 -6.56 -9.39
N ALA A 780 60.93 -6.77 -10.10
CA ALA A 780 62.22 -6.11 -9.82
C ALA A 780 62.24 -4.58 -10.08
N ASP A 781 61.13 -4.02 -10.57
CA ASP A 781 60.87 -2.59 -10.77
C ASP A 781 60.04 -1.96 -9.63
N GLY A 782 59.63 -2.75 -8.62
CA GLY A 782 58.75 -2.33 -7.53
C GLY A 782 57.26 -2.42 -7.86
N GLY A 783 56.88 -2.95 -9.03
CA GLY A 783 55.48 -3.21 -9.38
C GLY A 783 54.97 -4.52 -8.78
N LEU A 784 53.77 -4.50 -8.20
CA LEU A 784 53.07 -5.73 -7.82
C LEU A 784 52.37 -6.34 -9.05
N SER A 785 52.50 -7.66 -9.22
CA SER A 785 51.75 -8.43 -10.21
C SER A 785 50.89 -9.49 -9.56
N ILE A 786 49.72 -9.74 -10.15
CA ILE A 786 48.64 -10.53 -9.56
C ILE A 786 48.29 -11.67 -10.52
N THR A 787 48.14 -12.89 -9.98
CA THR A 787 47.70 -14.07 -10.73
C THR A 787 46.63 -14.85 -9.96
N THR A 788 45.55 -15.20 -10.66
CA THR A 788 44.46 -16.07 -10.17
C THR A 788 44.55 -17.42 -10.88
N ALA A 789 44.33 -18.53 -10.16
CA ALA A 789 44.46 -19.86 -10.73
C ALA A 789 43.24 -20.28 -11.56
N GLY A 790 43.37 -20.31 -12.89
CA GLY A 790 42.31 -20.79 -13.78
C GLY A 790 42.74 -20.88 -15.25
N HIS A 791 42.87 -22.12 -15.76
CA HIS A 791 43.21 -22.53 -17.13
C HIS A 791 44.58 -22.08 -17.72
N PRO A 792 45.26 -22.95 -18.50
CA PRO A 792 46.40 -22.58 -19.34
C PRO A 792 45.92 -21.95 -20.67
N PRO A 793 46.70 -21.04 -21.28
CA PRO A 793 46.33 -20.42 -22.55
C PRO A 793 46.57 -21.35 -23.76
N GLU A 794 45.57 -21.47 -24.63
CA GLU A 794 45.79 -21.87 -26.03
C GLU A 794 46.37 -20.70 -26.85
N PRO A 795 47.13 -20.96 -27.92
CA PRO A 795 47.86 -19.92 -28.65
C PRO A 795 46.99 -19.21 -29.71
N GLU A 796 46.19 -18.22 -29.30
CA GLU A 796 45.44 -17.37 -30.23
C GLU A 796 46.33 -16.35 -30.99
N HIS A 797 45.90 -15.99 -32.20
CA HIS A 797 46.67 -15.15 -33.12
C HIS A 797 46.63 -13.65 -32.75
N ALA A 798 47.74 -13.15 -32.19
CA ALA A 798 47.96 -11.73 -31.84
C ALA A 798 48.03 -10.73 -33.03
N ALA A 799 47.43 -11.05 -34.19
CA ALA A 799 47.53 -10.29 -35.43
C ALA A 799 46.33 -9.36 -35.70
N GLU A 800 45.14 -9.67 -35.16
CA GLU A 800 43.90 -8.98 -35.54
C GLU A 800 43.49 -7.86 -34.56
N THR A 801 43.63 -8.09 -33.25
CA THR A 801 43.30 -7.10 -32.20
C THR A 801 44.05 -5.77 -32.37
N HIS A 802 45.31 -5.83 -32.84
CA HIS A 802 46.14 -4.65 -33.09
C HIS A 802 45.85 -3.93 -34.43
N ARG A 803 44.94 -4.42 -35.27
CA ARG A 803 44.46 -3.68 -36.46
C ARG A 803 43.35 -2.70 -36.10
N VAL A 804 42.33 -3.17 -35.37
CA VAL A 804 41.14 -2.38 -35.02
C VAL A 804 41.53 -1.10 -34.27
N SER A 805 42.34 -1.20 -33.21
CA SER A 805 42.79 -0.02 -32.44
C SER A 805 43.67 0.94 -33.25
N ARG A 806 44.30 0.49 -34.35
CA ARG A 806 45.08 1.38 -35.24
C ARG A 806 44.19 2.07 -36.28
N GLN A 807 43.11 1.42 -36.74
CA GLN A 807 42.13 2.08 -37.61
C GLN A 807 41.38 3.16 -36.83
N LEU A 808 40.88 2.86 -35.63
CA LEU A 808 40.21 3.85 -34.78
C LEU A 808 41.11 5.07 -34.49
N ALA A 809 42.38 4.85 -34.12
CA ALA A 809 43.32 5.96 -33.90
C ALA A 809 43.62 6.77 -35.17
N GLN A 810 43.59 6.15 -36.36
CA GLN A 810 43.73 6.86 -37.63
C GLN A 810 42.45 7.61 -38.03
N GLU A 811 41.27 7.11 -37.68
CA GLU A 811 39.99 7.78 -37.90
C GLU A 811 39.86 9.01 -36.97
N GLU A 812 40.22 8.90 -35.69
CA GLU A 812 40.30 10.05 -34.78
C GLU A 812 41.29 11.11 -35.29
N GLU A 813 42.50 10.72 -35.71
CA GLU A 813 43.48 11.68 -36.23
C GLU A 813 43.00 12.36 -37.53
N ASN A 814 42.22 11.66 -38.36
CA ASN A 814 41.67 12.20 -39.60
C ASN A 814 40.50 13.15 -39.34
N ILE A 815 39.62 12.82 -38.37
CA ILE A 815 38.53 13.71 -37.90
C ILE A 815 39.12 15.01 -37.34
N LEU A 816 40.15 14.93 -36.50
CA LEU A 816 40.81 16.11 -35.92
C LEU A 816 41.54 16.98 -36.95
N ARG A 817 41.96 16.42 -38.09
CA ARG A 817 42.60 17.15 -39.21
C ARG A 817 41.61 17.83 -40.16
N HIS A 818 40.34 17.43 -40.15
CA HIS A 818 39.30 17.90 -41.09
C HIS A 818 38.14 18.65 -40.44
N ARG A 819 38.20 18.94 -39.14
CA ARG A 819 37.22 19.77 -38.43
C ARG A 819 37.30 21.24 -38.88
N GLU A 820 36.17 21.83 -39.27
CA GLU A 820 36.10 23.26 -39.61
C GLU A 820 36.16 24.15 -38.34
N PRO A 821 36.69 25.39 -38.43
CA PRO A 821 36.96 26.21 -37.23
C PRO A 821 35.72 26.66 -36.44
N ASP A 822 34.57 26.75 -37.10
CA ASP A 822 33.33 27.32 -36.55
C ASP A 822 32.29 26.25 -36.11
N ASP A 823 32.72 24.99 -35.95
CA ASP A 823 31.88 23.86 -35.50
C ASP A 823 31.76 23.80 -33.95
N PRO A 824 30.61 24.17 -33.36
CA PRO A 824 30.43 24.19 -31.90
C PRO A 824 30.17 22.77 -31.38
N GLY A 825 31.25 22.09 -30.98
CA GLY A 825 31.17 20.74 -30.44
C GLY A 825 30.28 20.64 -29.19
N TYR A 826 29.69 19.45 -29.00
CA TYR A 826 28.74 19.10 -27.94
C TYR A 826 28.95 19.83 -26.60
N SER A 827 27.85 20.40 -26.09
CA SER A 827 27.74 20.93 -24.72
C SER A 827 26.54 20.30 -24.01
N ASP A 828 26.59 20.17 -22.68
CA ASP A 828 25.72 19.30 -21.88
C ASP A 828 24.24 19.77 -21.72
N TYR A 829 23.64 20.41 -22.72
CA TYR A 829 22.31 21.03 -22.63
C TYR A 829 21.30 20.70 -23.75
N ASP A 830 21.66 19.90 -24.76
CA ASP A 830 20.70 19.43 -25.78
C ASP A 830 20.12 18.04 -25.44
N GLN A 831 18.87 18.01 -24.94
CA GLN A 831 18.08 16.78 -24.74
C GLN A 831 16.72 16.79 -25.50
N HIS A 832 16.54 17.71 -26.45
CA HIS A 832 15.28 17.86 -27.20
C HIS A 832 15.51 17.92 -28.72
N TYR A 833 15.86 16.78 -29.33
CA TYR A 833 15.99 16.67 -30.79
C TYR A 833 15.54 15.34 -31.42
N ASP A 834 14.55 14.66 -30.82
CA ASP A 834 13.86 13.50 -31.41
C ASP A 834 12.37 13.81 -31.64
N ASP A 835 12.08 14.75 -32.54
CA ASP A 835 10.69 15.08 -32.94
C ASP A 835 10.64 15.72 -34.35
N ARG A 836 11.12 14.99 -35.38
CA ARG A 836 10.98 15.29 -36.82
C ARG A 836 11.44 14.13 -37.72
N GLU A 837 10.51 13.26 -38.12
CA GLU A 837 10.65 12.54 -39.39
C GLU A 837 10.32 13.50 -40.56
N PRO A 838 11.08 13.46 -41.68
CA PRO A 838 10.65 13.98 -42.97
C PRO A 838 10.24 12.85 -43.93
N ASP A 839 9.12 13.03 -44.65
CA ASP A 839 8.69 12.11 -45.72
C ASP A 839 9.75 11.95 -46.83
N LEU A 840 9.99 10.69 -47.28
CA LEU A 840 10.43 10.37 -48.66
C LEU A 840 10.24 8.88 -49.02
#